data_AF-A0A3A0G4A0-F1
#
_entry.id   AF-A0A3A0G4A0-F1
#
_cell.length_a   1.000
_cell.length_b   1.000
_cell.length_c   1.000
_cell.angle_alpha   90.00
_cell.angle_beta   90.00
_cell.angle_gamma   90.00
#
_symmetry.space_group_name_H-M   'P 1'
#
loop_
_entity.id
_entity.type
_entity.pdbx_description
1 polymer ?
#
loop_
_entity_poly.entity_id
_entity_poly.type
_entity_poly.pdbx_seq_one_letter_code
_entity_poly.pdbx_strand_id
1 'polypeptide(L)'
;MSIPALHPLPRPEGEVEQLREVWRPPGGVRFLTVVNNTYIGIFYIGTALLFFLLAGVLALAMRTQLAIAENDFLSQDAYNQFFTMHGTIMMFLFAVPAVEAMGVYLLPAMLGARDLPFPRLSAYAFWAYFVGGLLFFCSLFFDLAPRGGWFMYPPLTMKEYSPGIAADFWLLGIGFIEISAIAGAVEIIVGVLRTRAPGMSLDKLPIYAWAMLVFAFLIMLAFPAIIVGTALLELQRAFGWPFFDAARGGDPLLWQHLFWFFGHPEVYIIFLPAAGFVSMILPTMCGVPLAAYRLVVIALLATGFAALGVWVHHMFATGIPALSISFFSAASMAVAVPSGIQVFAWIATLARGRVRITVPTLFVLGFLFIFVLGGLTGVMVGLVPFDWQVHDTFFVVAHFHYVLIGGMVFPLFGAFYYWAPTASLRPLSERLGRWVFWLLFLGFNVAFFPMHVTGLLGMPRRVWTYSADMGWEPLNLLSTAGAYGMGVAVAVFLVDLARNFRPFHDKGGAGDVWSAGTLEWIENSTYGVRSIPVVDSRDPLWAHPDLADCTEAGAYFLPGTATGTRETLVTSPLDGRPEYVVQLPGPSWKPFVAAIATALAFYSLTLEMVLPAFALGALTIAAILAWVWDSDRGPARPPVDVGGGHVVPTYAAGRLSHAWWGVAVLVVVVAMLFAALFFSYLYLRLVSPDVWPAATGHALPAPAWPIATAALLLASGAAIAWAGRALARRRPGRFGWDQPALVLALAALVGAFAVELVGQRSTGLVPQHTSYAAVVYALIGLQGALVFALTVMGLYTLARSLTGRLGPVRRVTFDNTRLLWSWAVVQGLVMTALLHGAPRILD
;
A
#
# COMPACT_ATOMS: atom_id res chain seq x y z
N MET A 1 21.37 17.72 27.71
CA MET A 1 21.10 17.62 29.18
C MET A 1 20.49 16.24 29.36
N SER A 2 21.19 15.31 30.01
CA SER A 2 20.83 13.88 30.02
C SER A 2 19.37 13.64 30.43
N ILE A 3 18.66 12.78 29.70
CA ILE A 3 17.32 12.34 30.09
C ILE A 3 17.46 11.42 31.32
N PRO A 4 16.76 11.70 32.43
CA PRO A 4 16.85 10.87 33.63
C PRO A 4 16.50 9.40 33.36
N ALA A 5 17.30 8.48 33.90
CA ALA A 5 17.00 7.06 33.84
C ALA A 5 15.69 6.74 34.60
N LEU A 6 14.85 5.91 34.00
CA LEU A 6 13.60 5.41 34.61
C LEU A 6 13.83 4.18 35.48
N HIS A 7 14.99 3.54 35.32
CA HIS A 7 15.41 2.37 36.08
C HIS A 7 16.79 2.59 36.70
N PRO A 8 17.04 1.98 37.88
CA PRO A 8 18.39 1.92 38.42
C PRO A 8 19.28 1.06 37.51
N LEU A 9 20.54 1.51 37.35
CA LEU A 9 21.61 0.81 36.66
C LEU A 9 22.66 0.34 37.68
N PRO A 10 23.33 -0.82 37.49
CA PRO A 10 23.16 -1.75 36.38
C PRO A 10 21.84 -2.54 36.46
N ARG A 11 21.37 -2.99 35.30
CA ARG A 11 20.19 -3.86 35.19
C ARG A 11 20.49 -5.28 35.67
N PRO A 12 19.47 -6.06 36.09
CA PRO A 12 19.66 -7.45 36.52
C PRO A 12 20.36 -8.33 35.47
N GLU A 13 21.25 -9.21 35.91
CA GLU A 13 21.91 -10.20 35.06
C GLU A 13 20.88 -11.16 34.44
N GLY A 14 21.04 -11.53 33.16
CA GLY A 14 20.14 -12.43 32.44
C GLY A 14 18.94 -11.77 31.74
N GLU A 15 18.65 -10.48 31.99
CA GLU A 15 17.52 -9.77 31.37
C GLU A 15 17.67 -9.68 29.83
N VAL A 16 18.90 -9.47 29.34
CA VAL A 16 19.20 -9.39 27.91
C VAL A 16 19.06 -10.76 27.25
N GLU A 17 19.53 -11.82 27.92
CA GLU A 17 19.47 -13.19 27.44
C GLU A 17 18.01 -13.65 27.29
N GLN A 18 17.16 -13.33 28.26
CA GLN A 18 15.72 -13.60 28.18
C GLN A 18 15.06 -12.84 27.02
N LEU A 19 15.44 -11.57 26.81
CA LEU A 19 14.94 -10.80 25.68
C LEU A 19 15.36 -11.43 24.35
N ARG A 20 16.62 -11.85 24.21
CA ARG A 20 17.11 -12.55 23.00
C ARG A 20 16.40 -13.87 22.76
N GLU A 21 16.15 -14.65 23.81
CA GLU A 21 15.47 -15.94 23.69
C GLU A 21 14.04 -15.80 23.15
N VAL A 22 13.29 -14.84 23.69
CA VAL A 22 11.90 -14.56 23.31
C VAL A 22 11.77 -14.07 21.85
N TRP A 23 12.79 -13.38 21.34
CA TRP A 23 12.84 -12.84 19.98
C TRP A 23 13.66 -13.68 19.01
N ARG A 24 14.09 -14.87 19.43
CA ARG A 24 14.91 -15.76 18.61
C ARG A 24 14.14 -16.17 17.33
N PRO A 25 14.76 -16.02 16.15
CA PRO A 25 14.12 -16.45 14.91
C PRO A 25 13.99 -17.99 14.87
N PRO A 26 12.97 -18.52 14.18
CA PRO A 26 12.83 -19.96 14.00
C PRO A 26 13.93 -20.49 13.06
N GLY A 27 14.56 -21.62 13.42
CA GLY A 27 15.61 -22.26 12.62
C GLY A 27 15.08 -23.23 11.55
N GLY A 28 15.95 -23.59 10.60
CA GLY A 28 15.66 -24.57 9.54
C GLY A 28 14.45 -24.20 8.68
N VAL A 29 13.65 -25.18 8.30
CA VAL A 29 12.44 -24.97 7.45
C VAL A 29 11.40 -24.07 8.13
N ARG A 30 11.39 -24.00 9.48
CA ARG A 30 10.49 -23.10 10.21
C ARG A 30 10.82 -21.62 10.00
N PHE A 31 11.96 -21.28 9.39
CA PHE A 31 12.31 -19.91 9.02
C PHE A 31 11.25 -19.24 8.14
N LEU A 32 10.55 -20.01 7.29
CA LEU A 32 9.42 -19.53 6.48
C LEU A 32 8.26 -18.97 7.31
N THR A 33 8.20 -19.33 8.60
CA THR A 33 7.15 -18.88 9.53
C THR A 33 7.51 -17.62 10.31
N VAL A 34 8.66 -17.00 10.04
CA VAL A 34 9.11 -15.76 10.70
C VAL A 34 8.09 -14.63 10.49
N VAL A 35 7.96 -13.76 11.49
CA VAL A 35 6.99 -12.65 11.46
C VAL A 35 7.61 -11.32 11.89
N ASN A 36 8.87 -11.31 12.33
CA ASN A 36 9.54 -10.09 12.79
C ASN A 36 9.77 -9.13 11.61
N ASN A 37 9.47 -7.84 11.80
CA ASN A 37 9.60 -6.80 10.77
C ASN A 37 11.00 -6.71 10.15
N THR A 38 12.07 -6.99 10.90
CA THR A 38 13.45 -6.90 10.37
C THR A 38 13.64 -7.92 9.26
N TYR A 39 13.25 -9.17 9.50
CA TYR A 39 13.35 -10.24 8.49
C TYR A 39 12.35 -10.03 7.35
N ILE A 40 11.09 -9.73 7.68
CA ILE A 40 10.05 -9.51 6.68
C ILE A 40 10.41 -8.31 5.78
N GLY A 41 10.87 -7.21 6.36
CA GLY A 41 11.34 -6.03 5.63
C GLY A 41 12.49 -6.34 4.69
N ILE A 42 13.50 -7.09 5.14
CA ILE A 42 14.62 -7.51 4.27
C ILE A 42 14.13 -8.41 3.13
N PHE A 43 13.21 -9.35 3.38
CA PHE A 43 12.65 -10.18 2.32
C PHE A 43 11.87 -9.35 1.31
N TYR A 44 11.05 -8.41 1.77
CA TYR A 44 10.33 -7.47 0.92
C TYR A 44 11.29 -6.65 0.06
N ILE A 45 12.34 -6.07 0.64
CA ILE A 45 13.37 -5.31 -0.09
C ILE A 45 14.02 -6.20 -1.15
N GLY A 46 14.42 -7.41 -0.78
CA GLY A 46 15.05 -8.37 -1.70
C GLY A 46 14.13 -8.77 -2.86
N THR A 47 12.86 -9.03 -2.58
CA THR A 47 11.84 -9.36 -3.60
C THR A 47 11.57 -8.17 -4.52
N ALA A 48 11.43 -6.95 -3.98
CA ALA A 48 11.27 -5.75 -4.79
C ALA A 48 12.49 -5.51 -5.69
N LEU A 49 13.71 -5.74 -5.17
CA LEU A 49 14.94 -5.68 -5.94
C LEU A 49 14.97 -6.74 -7.06
N LEU A 50 14.48 -7.95 -6.81
CA LEU A 50 14.33 -8.98 -7.83
C LEU A 50 13.41 -8.50 -8.97
N PHE A 51 12.23 -7.96 -8.65
CA PHE A 51 11.32 -7.44 -9.67
C PHE A 51 11.89 -6.23 -10.42
N PHE A 52 12.66 -5.36 -9.75
CA PHE A 52 13.41 -4.29 -10.42
C PHE A 52 14.39 -4.83 -11.46
N LEU A 53 15.16 -5.88 -11.11
CA LEU A 53 16.10 -6.51 -12.04
C LEU A 53 15.36 -7.15 -13.22
N LEU A 54 14.28 -7.87 -12.96
CA LEU A 54 13.47 -8.52 -13.98
C LEU A 54 12.87 -7.50 -14.95
N ALA A 55 12.26 -6.42 -14.43
CA ALA A 55 11.74 -5.34 -15.26
C ALA A 55 12.83 -4.57 -16.02
N GLY A 56 14.02 -4.42 -15.43
CA GLY A 56 15.18 -3.82 -16.07
C GLY A 56 15.68 -4.64 -17.27
N VAL A 57 15.67 -5.97 -17.18
CA VAL A 57 15.99 -6.85 -18.31
C VAL A 57 14.97 -6.68 -19.45
N LEU A 58 13.68 -6.60 -19.14
CA LEU A 58 12.64 -6.31 -20.14
C LEU A 58 12.86 -4.94 -20.80
N ALA A 59 13.23 -3.92 -20.02
CA ALA A 59 13.54 -2.58 -20.52
C ALA A 59 14.73 -2.60 -21.51
N LEU A 60 15.81 -3.31 -21.16
CA LEU A 60 16.97 -3.45 -22.05
C LEU A 60 16.57 -4.15 -23.35
N ALA A 61 15.80 -5.23 -23.30
CA ALA A 61 15.32 -5.91 -24.50
C ALA A 61 14.47 -5.00 -25.41
N MET A 62 13.57 -4.20 -24.84
CA MET A 62 12.80 -3.20 -25.59
C MET A 62 13.70 -2.13 -26.21
N ARG A 63 14.72 -1.64 -25.49
CA ARG A 63 15.67 -0.66 -26.02
C ARG A 63 16.57 -1.24 -27.11
N THR A 64 16.91 -2.51 -27.03
CA THR A 64 17.60 -3.23 -28.11
C THR A 64 16.73 -3.29 -29.36
N GLN A 65 15.45 -3.63 -29.22
CA GLN A 65 14.50 -3.60 -30.34
C GLN A 65 14.45 -2.21 -30.99
N LEU A 66 14.37 -1.14 -30.19
CA LEU A 66 14.27 0.23 -30.72
C LEU A 66 15.61 0.87 -31.11
N ALA A 67 16.74 0.16 -31.05
CA ALA A 67 18.07 0.75 -31.23
C ALA A 67 18.31 1.30 -32.65
N ILE A 68 17.74 0.64 -33.66
CA ILE A 68 17.84 0.99 -35.08
C ILE A 68 16.46 0.89 -35.75
N ALA A 69 16.28 1.56 -36.89
CA ALA A 69 15.05 1.47 -37.66
C ALA A 69 14.79 0.03 -38.16
N GLU A 70 13.51 -0.33 -38.27
CA GLU A 70 13.05 -1.59 -38.88
C GLU A 70 13.67 -2.88 -38.29
N ASN A 71 14.16 -2.81 -37.05
CA ASN A 71 14.77 -3.95 -36.35
C ASN A 71 13.77 -5.09 -36.13
N ASP A 72 14.26 -6.33 -36.07
CA ASP A 72 13.47 -7.56 -35.93
C ASP A 72 13.84 -8.39 -34.68
N PHE A 73 14.59 -7.83 -33.74
CA PHE A 73 15.01 -8.50 -32.49
C PHE A 73 13.83 -9.02 -31.64
N LEU A 74 12.75 -8.25 -31.53
CA LEU A 74 11.47 -8.65 -30.93
C LEU A 74 10.36 -8.55 -31.96
N SER A 75 9.50 -9.56 -32.01
CA SER A 75 8.23 -9.45 -32.72
C SER A 75 7.34 -8.39 -32.07
N GLN A 76 6.39 -7.83 -32.83
CA GLN A 76 5.41 -6.88 -32.30
C GLN A 76 4.67 -7.42 -31.07
N ASP A 77 4.30 -8.70 -31.11
CA ASP A 77 3.58 -9.35 -30.01
C ASP A 77 4.44 -9.47 -28.75
N ALA A 78 5.69 -9.93 -28.90
CA ALA A 78 6.64 -10.02 -27.79
C ALA A 78 6.95 -8.63 -27.21
N TYR A 79 7.15 -7.62 -28.05
CA TYR A 79 7.32 -6.24 -27.61
C TYR A 79 6.10 -5.76 -26.80
N ASN A 80 4.89 -6.10 -27.24
CA ASN A 80 3.65 -5.75 -26.53
C ASN A 80 3.54 -6.39 -25.15
N GLN A 81 3.92 -7.66 -25.03
CA GLN A 81 4.05 -8.34 -23.74
C GLN A 81 5.11 -7.65 -22.86
N PHE A 82 6.30 -7.38 -23.43
CA PHE A 82 7.44 -6.87 -22.68
C PHE A 82 7.19 -5.47 -22.14
N PHE A 83 6.62 -4.55 -22.93
CA PHE A 83 6.33 -3.19 -22.45
C PHE A 83 5.20 -3.19 -21.41
N THR A 84 4.20 -4.06 -21.59
CA THR A 84 3.11 -4.21 -20.62
C THR A 84 3.67 -4.72 -19.29
N MET A 85 4.43 -5.83 -19.34
CA MET A 85 5.05 -6.42 -18.16
C MET A 85 6.06 -5.48 -17.51
N HIS A 86 6.91 -4.79 -18.27
CA HIS A 86 7.84 -3.81 -17.71
C HIS A 86 7.12 -2.74 -16.89
N GLY A 87 6.09 -2.09 -17.47
CA GLY A 87 5.33 -1.06 -16.78
C GLY A 87 4.61 -1.60 -15.54
N THR A 88 3.95 -2.76 -15.66
CA THR A 88 3.22 -3.38 -14.54
C THR A 88 4.15 -3.80 -13.40
N ILE A 89 5.27 -4.46 -13.70
CA ILE A 89 6.23 -4.89 -12.68
C ILE A 89 6.85 -3.66 -12.00
N MET A 90 7.23 -2.63 -12.76
CA MET A 90 7.82 -1.42 -12.19
C MET A 90 6.85 -0.71 -11.23
N MET A 91 5.58 -0.56 -11.60
CA MET A 91 4.60 0.17 -10.79
C MET A 91 4.12 -0.65 -9.59
N PHE A 92 3.61 -1.86 -9.84
CA PHE A 92 2.90 -2.66 -8.84
C PHE A 92 3.81 -3.62 -8.06
N LEU A 93 4.88 -4.14 -8.68
CA LEU A 93 5.72 -5.16 -8.05
C LEU A 93 7.06 -4.64 -7.55
N PHE A 94 7.49 -3.46 -7.98
CA PHE A 94 8.71 -2.83 -7.52
C PHE A 94 8.44 -1.53 -6.77
N ALA A 95 7.83 -0.52 -7.39
CA ALA A 95 7.90 0.84 -6.88
C ALA A 95 7.20 1.00 -5.53
N VAL A 96 5.91 0.67 -5.45
CA VAL A 96 5.15 0.70 -4.19
C VAL A 96 5.71 -0.31 -3.18
N PRO A 97 5.93 -1.59 -3.53
CA PRO A 97 6.49 -2.55 -2.59
C PRO A 97 7.87 -2.18 -2.04
N ALA A 98 8.76 -1.55 -2.83
CA ALA A 98 10.09 -1.16 -2.37
C ALA A 98 10.03 -0.08 -1.29
N VAL A 99 9.21 0.96 -1.49
CA VAL A 99 9.07 2.03 -0.49
C VAL A 99 8.30 1.57 0.75
N GLU A 100 7.33 0.67 0.57
CA GLU A 100 6.62 0.01 1.66
C GLU A 100 7.56 -0.88 2.48
N ALA A 101 8.42 -1.65 1.81
CA ALA A 101 9.43 -2.52 2.41
C ALA A 101 10.39 -1.74 3.31
N MET A 102 10.88 -0.59 2.82
CA MET A 102 11.70 0.32 3.60
C MET A 102 10.95 0.83 4.83
N GLY A 103 9.64 1.07 4.72
CA GLY A 103 8.78 1.44 5.84
C GLY A 103 8.69 0.33 6.89
N VAL A 104 8.42 -0.90 6.45
CA VAL A 104 8.34 -2.08 7.33
C VAL A 104 9.66 -2.31 8.09
N TYR A 105 10.78 -2.10 7.41
CA TYR A 105 12.12 -2.25 7.99
C TYR A 105 12.48 -1.09 8.95
N LEU A 106 12.35 0.16 8.51
CA LEU A 106 12.89 1.33 9.22
C LEU A 106 11.96 1.91 10.29
N LEU A 107 10.64 1.90 10.08
CA LEU A 107 9.72 2.66 10.94
C LEU A 107 9.77 2.22 12.40
N PRO A 108 9.79 0.92 12.76
CA PRO A 108 9.84 0.53 14.17
C PRO A 108 11.05 1.14 14.88
N ALA A 109 12.24 1.06 14.28
CA ALA A 109 13.46 1.63 14.84
C ALA A 109 13.38 3.17 14.98
N MET A 110 12.89 3.87 13.94
CA MET A 110 12.70 5.33 13.97
C MET A 110 11.68 5.79 15.01
N LEU A 111 10.69 4.95 15.32
CA LEU A 111 9.65 5.22 16.31
C LEU A 111 10.04 4.74 17.71
N GLY A 112 11.18 4.06 17.89
CA GLY A 112 11.56 3.41 19.15
C GLY A 112 10.69 2.21 19.54
N ALA A 113 10.00 1.61 18.57
CA ALA A 113 9.20 0.40 18.74
C ALA A 113 10.03 -0.87 18.54
N ARG A 114 9.64 -1.96 19.19
CA ARG A 114 10.33 -3.27 19.05
C ARG A 114 9.96 -4.05 17.79
N ASP A 115 8.76 -3.83 17.27
CA ASP A 115 8.21 -4.44 16.04
C ASP A 115 6.99 -3.62 15.62
N LEU A 116 6.43 -3.92 14.46
CA LEU A 116 5.14 -3.40 14.04
C LEU A 116 3.97 -4.06 14.81
N PRO A 117 2.80 -3.39 14.90
CA PRO A 117 1.69 -3.87 15.72
C PRO A 117 0.99 -5.13 15.17
N PHE A 118 1.20 -5.52 13.91
CA PHE A 118 0.55 -6.69 13.30
C PHE A 118 1.54 -7.65 12.60
N PRO A 119 2.53 -8.23 13.30
CA PRO A 119 3.62 -8.99 12.66
C PRO A 119 3.18 -10.13 11.74
N ARG A 120 2.08 -10.82 12.08
CA ARG A 120 1.54 -11.91 11.24
C ARG A 120 0.83 -11.40 9.99
N LEU A 121 0.27 -10.19 10.02
CA LEU A 121 -0.32 -9.54 8.86
C LEU A 121 0.77 -9.14 7.86
N SER A 122 1.89 -8.60 8.33
CA SER A 122 3.06 -8.32 7.48
C SER A 122 3.60 -9.59 6.83
N ALA A 123 3.69 -10.69 7.58
CA ALA A 123 4.10 -11.98 7.03
C ALA A 123 3.12 -12.51 5.96
N TYR A 124 1.81 -12.41 6.20
CA TYR A 124 0.79 -12.78 5.21
C TYR A 124 0.91 -11.93 3.94
N ALA A 125 1.02 -10.60 4.10
CA ALA A 125 1.16 -9.66 3.00
C ALA A 125 2.40 -9.97 2.16
N PHE A 126 3.54 -10.24 2.81
CA PHE A 126 4.79 -10.58 2.15
C PHE A 126 4.64 -11.80 1.24
N TRP A 127 4.14 -12.91 1.80
CA TRP A 127 4.05 -14.16 1.06
C TRP A 127 3.03 -14.09 -0.08
N ALA A 128 1.95 -13.33 0.10
CA ALA A 128 0.96 -13.09 -0.96
C ALA A 128 1.58 -12.28 -2.11
N TYR A 129 2.33 -11.23 -1.79
CA TYR A 129 3.07 -10.42 -2.76
C TYR A 129 4.16 -11.23 -3.48
N PHE A 130 5.00 -11.96 -2.75
CA PHE A 130 6.11 -12.72 -3.35
C PHE A 130 5.61 -13.80 -4.31
N VAL A 131 4.70 -14.66 -3.86
CA VAL A 131 4.17 -15.74 -4.70
C VAL A 131 3.29 -15.18 -5.80
N GLY A 132 2.51 -14.14 -5.50
CA GLY A 132 1.67 -13.50 -6.47
C GLY A 132 2.41 -12.84 -7.60
N GLY A 133 3.37 -11.98 -7.29
CA GLY A 133 4.20 -11.32 -8.28
C GLY A 133 5.05 -12.29 -9.09
N LEU A 134 5.55 -13.37 -8.47
CA LEU A 134 6.35 -14.37 -9.17
C LEU A 134 5.51 -15.14 -10.20
N LEU A 135 4.31 -15.59 -9.81
CA LEU A 135 3.39 -16.25 -10.74
C LEU A 135 2.95 -15.31 -11.87
N PHE A 136 2.70 -14.03 -11.57
CA PHE A 136 2.39 -13.02 -12.57
C PHE A 136 3.54 -12.87 -13.57
N PHE A 137 4.77 -12.70 -13.08
CA PHE A 137 5.96 -12.60 -13.93
C PHE A 137 6.14 -13.85 -14.81
N CYS A 138 5.94 -15.04 -14.24
CA CYS A 138 6.08 -16.30 -14.95
C CYS A 138 5.09 -16.48 -16.11
N SER A 139 3.97 -15.72 -16.16
CA SER A 139 3.05 -15.74 -17.30
C SER A 139 3.75 -15.48 -18.65
N LEU A 140 4.85 -14.71 -18.63
CA LEU A 140 5.69 -14.44 -19.80
C LEU A 140 6.27 -15.71 -20.43
N PHE A 141 6.62 -16.71 -19.63
CA PHE A 141 7.23 -17.96 -20.12
C PHE A 141 6.20 -18.93 -20.73
N PHE A 142 4.91 -18.64 -20.59
CA PHE A 142 3.81 -19.47 -21.10
C PHE A 142 2.98 -18.76 -22.18
N ASP A 143 3.46 -17.61 -22.69
CA ASP A 143 2.74 -16.74 -23.65
C ASP A 143 1.42 -16.16 -23.11
N LEU A 144 1.27 -16.16 -21.78
CA LEU A 144 0.08 -15.67 -21.06
C LEU A 144 0.26 -14.25 -20.53
N ALA A 145 1.37 -13.57 -20.85
CA ALA A 145 1.57 -12.21 -20.41
C ALA A 145 0.60 -11.23 -21.11
N PRO A 146 0.07 -10.24 -20.36
CA PRO A 146 -0.82 -9.22 -20.89
C PRO A 146 -0.12 -8.35 -21.95
N ARG A 147 -0.91 -7.84 -22.90
CA ARG A 147 -0.42 -7.06 -24.07
C ARG A 147 -1.08 -5.68 -24.19
N GLY A 148 -1.95 -5.31 -23.24
CA GLY A 148 -2.78 -4.09 -23.29
C GLY A 148 -2.13 -2.84 -22.68
N GLY A 149 -0.84 -2.90 -22.33
CA GLY A 149 -0.17 -1.89 -21.52
C GLY A 149 -0.56 -1.93 -20.05
N TRP A 150 0.24 -1.31 -19.19
CA TRP A 150 0.11 -1.44 -17.73
C TRP A 150 -1.18 -0.87 -17.13
N PHE A 151 -2.02 -0.22 -17.94
CA PHE A 151 -3.30 0.33 -17.55
C PHE A 151 -4.51 -0.31 -18.25
N MET A 152 -4.31 -1.31 -19.10
CA MET A 152 -5.33 -2.24 -19.60
C MET A 152 -6.66 -1.62 -20.12
N TYR A 153 -6.58 -0.59 -20.97
CA TYR A 153 -7.78 0.14 -21.42
C TYR A 153 -8.76 -0.70 -22.24
N PRO A 154 -10.05 -0.71 -21.84
CA PRO A 154 -11.15 -0.97 -22.77
C PRO A 154 -11.20 0.12 -23.86
N PRO A 155 -11.66 -0.18 -25.08
CA PRO A 155 -12.21 -1.46 -25.50
C PRO A 155 -11.14 -2.53 -25.84
N LEU A 156 -9.86 -2.17 -26.00
CA LEU A 156 -8.81 -3.08 -26.46
C LEU A 156 -8.64 -4.33 -25.58
N THR A 157 -8.89 -4.23 -24.28
CA THR A 157 -8.79 -5.34 -23.33
C THR A 157 -10.09 -6.13 -23.15
N MET A 158 -11.16 -5.81 -23.87
CA MET A 158 -12.39 -6.61 -23.87
C MET A 158 -12.21 -7.87 -24.74
N LYS A 159 -13.06 -8.89 -24.54
CA LYS A 159 -12.92 -10.20 -25.20
C LYS A 159 -13.03 -10.12 -26.73
N GLU A 160 -13.70 -9.10 -27.24
CA GLU A 160 -13.84 -8.84 -28.68
C GLU A 160 -12.48 -8.56 -29.35
N TYR A 161 -11.55 -7.93 -28.64
CA TYR A 161 -10.22 -7.55 -29.15
C TYR A 161 -9.08 -8.35 -28.50
N SER A 162 -9.31 -8.89 -27.31
CA SER A 162 -8.35 -9.71 -26.54
C SER A 162 -9.07 -10.94 -25.96
N PRO A 163 -9.35 -11.98 -26.79
CA PRO A 163 -10.20 -13.11 -26.42
C PRO A 163 -9.55 -14.08 -25.44
N GLY A 164 -8.21 -14.12 -25.38
CA GLY A 164 -7.47 -15.01 -24.47
C GLY A 164 -7.48 -14.52 -23.02
N ILE A 165 -6.92 -15.35 -22.13
CA ILE A 165 -6.86 -15.11 -20.68
C ILE A 165 -5.70 -14.18 -20.24
N ALA A 166 -4.88 -13.71 -21.18
CA ALA A 166 -3.71 -12.89 -20.87
C ALA A 166 -4.07 -11.58 -20.14
N ALA A 167 -5.22 -10.99 -20.45
CA ALA A 167 -5.72 -9.83 -19.73
C ALA A 167 -6.21 -10.20 -18.31
N ASP A 168 -6.77 -11.41 -18.13
CA ASP A 168 -7.28 -11.90 -16.84
C ASP A 168 -6.13 -12.14 -15.84
N PHE A 169 -4.95 -12.57 -16.34
CA PHE A 169 -3.72 -12.61 -15.55
C PHE A 169 -3.34 -11.26 -14.95
N TRP A 170 -3.60 -10.17 -15.67
CA TRP A 170 -3.39 -8.83 -15.13
C TRP A 170 -4.49 -8.45 -14.13
N LEU A 171 -5.76 -8.64 -14.49
CA LEU A 171 -6.91 -8.20 -13.68
C LEU A 171 -6.96 -8.91 -12.32
N LEU A 172 -6.86 -10.24 -12.33
CA LEU A 172 -6.86 -11.04 -11.11
C LEU A 172 -5.52 -11.01 -10.41
N GLY A 173 -4.41 -11.11 -11.15
CA GLY A 173 -3.05 -11.11 -10.59
C GLY A 173 -2.71 -9.83 -9.85
N ILE A 174 -2.84 -8.67 -10.50
CA ILE A 174 -2.60 -7.38 -9.84
C ILE A 174 -3.68 -7.09 -8.81
N GLY A 175 -4.95 -7.37 -9.13
CA GLY A 175 -6.08 -7.11 -8.24
C GLY A 175 -5.93 -7.73 -6.85
N PHE A 176 -5.32 -8.91 -6.70
CA PHE A 176 -5.09 -9.48 -5.38
C PHE A 176 -3.77 -9.03 -4.72
N ILE A 177 -2.75 -8.67 -5.50
CA ILE A 177 -1.48 -8.17 -4.94
C ILE A 177 -1.72 -6.87 -4.15
N GLU A 178 -2.76 -6.11 -4.50
CA GLU A 178 -3.23 -4.95 -3.73
C GLU A 178 -3.62 -5.26 -2.28
N ILE A 179 -3.97 -6.53 -1.97
CA ILE A 179 -4.23 -6.96 -0.59
C ILE A 179 -2.97 -6.78 0.27
N SER A 180 -1.77 -6.99 -0.30
CA SER A 180 -0.51 -6.76 0.40
C SER A 180 -0.33 -5.29 0.76
N ALA A 181 -0.55 -4.38 -0.20
CA ALA A 181 -0.38 -2.95 0.00
C ALA A 181 -1.37 -2.38 1.03
N ILE A 182 -2.63 -2.83 1.01
CA ILE A 182 -3.62 -2.43 2.03
C ILE A 182 -3.22 -2.95 3.42
N ALA A 183 -2.70 -4.17 3.50
CA ALA A 183 -2.25 -4.75 4.77
C ALA A 183 -1.08 -3.95 5.37
N GLY A 184 -0.09 -3.55 4.57
CA GLY A 184 1.00 -2.71 5.06
C GLY A 184 0.56 -1.27 5.35
N ALA A 185 -0.39 -0.69 4.60
CA ALA A 185 -0.97 0.61 4.95
C ALA A 185 -1.66 0.61 6.33
N VAL A 186 -2.43 -0.43 6.65
CA VAL A 186 -3.01 -0.63 7.99
C VAL A 186 -1.92 -0.64 9.06
N GLU A 187 -0.85 -1.39 8.81
CA GLU A 187 0.22 -1.56 9.77
C GLU A 187 1.05 -0.28 9.98
N ILE A 188 1.31 0.47 8.92
CA ILE A 188 2.03 1.75 8.96
C ILE A 188 1.20 2.81 9.69
N ILE A 189 -0.10 2.95 9.39
CA ILE A 189 -0.97 3.93 10.08
C ILE A 189 -1.00 3.64 11.58
N VAL A 190 -1.26 2.39 11.96
CA VAL A 190 -1.32 2.02 13.38
C VAL A 190 0.06 2.10 14.02
N GLY A 191 1.12 1.66 13.34
CA GLY A 191 2.50 1.72 13.85
C GLY A 191 2.92 3.16 14.16
N VAL A 192 2.81 4.06 13.19
CA VAL A 192 3.19 5.48 13.35
C VAL A 192 2.33 6.17 14.40
N LEU A 193 1.01 5.93 14.42
CA LEU A 193 0.15 6.64 15.37
C LEU A 193 0.21 6.05 16.79
N ARG A 194 0.37 4.72 16.93
CA ARG A 194 0.09 4.01 18.20
C ARG A 194 1.30 3.29 18.80
N THR A 195 2.47 3.24 18.17
CA THR A 195 3.63 2.51 18.73
C THR A 195 4.89 3.38 18.91
N ARG A 196 4.71 4.69 19.10
CA ARG A 196 5.81 5.64 19.22
C ARG A 196 6.47 5.58 20.60
N ALA A 197 7.74 5.95 20.64
CA ALA A 197 8.48 6.17 21.86
C ALA A 197 7.78 7.22 22.74
N PRO A 198 7.73 7.02 24.07
CA PRO A 198 7.09 7.96 24.97
C PRO A 198 7.62 9.40 24.84
N GLY A 199 6.71 10.37 24.70
CA GLY A 199 7.04 11.80 24.51
C GLY A 199 7.16 12.26 23.05
N MET A 200 7.22 11.32 22.09
CA MET A 200 7.23 11.61 20.65
C MET A 200 5.84 12.03 20.15
N SER A 201 5.47 13.27 20.41
CA SER A 201 4.29 13.92 19.83
C SER A 201 4.41 14.06 18.30
N LEU A 202 3.29 14.27 17.60
CA LEU A 202 3.26 14.35 16.12
C LEU A 202 4.21 15.41 15.55
N ASP A 203 4.45 16.51 16.25
CA ASP A 203 5.37 17.58 15.84
C ASP A 203 6.86 17.24 16.03
N LYS A 204 7.16 16.09 16.66
CA LYS A 204 8.51 15.53 16.85
C LYS A 204 8.80 14.29 16.00
N LEU A 205 7.83 13.82 15.22
CA LEU A 205 8.03 12.68 14.31
C LEU A 205 9.19 12.93 13.34
N PRO A 206 9.99 11.91 13.01
CA PRO A 206 10.88 11.97 11.86
C PRO A 206 10.09 12.28 10.58
N ILE A 207 10.65 13.04 9.64
CA ILE A 207 9.95 13.39 8.39
C ILE A 207 9.57 12.14 7.58
N TYR A 208 10.42 11.11 7.60
CA TYR A 208 10.08 9.85 6.95
C TYR A 208 8.81 9.19 7.53
N ALA A 209 8.59 9.27 8.85
CA ALA A 209 7.36 8.77 9.47
C ALA A 209 6.12 9.57 9.03
N TRP A 210 6.24 10.89 8.84
CA TRP A 210 5.19 11.71 8.24
C TRP A 210 4.91 11.32 6.79
N ALA A 211 5.96 11.14 5.99
CA ALA A 211 5.83 10.72 4.60
C ALA A 211 5.14 9.35 4.47
N MET A 212 5.54 8.38 5.29
CA MET A 212 4.93 7.05 5.34
C MET A 212 3.48 7.08 5.86
N LEU A 213 3.15 8.01 6.75
CA LEU A 213 1.77 8.20 7.19
C LEU A 213 0.89 8.69 6.04
N VAL A 214 1.32 9.71 5.30
CA VAL A 214 0.57 10.22 4.12
C VAL A 214 0.47 9.15 3.03
N PHE A 215 1.58 8.45 2.75
CA PHE A 215 1.63 7.28 1.87
C PHE A 215 0.53 6.26 2.21
N ALA A 216 0.44 5.83 3.46
CA ALA A 216 -0.51 4.81 3.87
C ALA A 216 -1.97 5.31 3.84
N PHE A 217 -2.21 6.60 4.14
CA PHE A 217 -3.53 7.22 3.96
C PHE A 217 -3.95 7.26 2.48
N LEU A 218 -3.02 7.54 1.57
CA LEU A 218 -3.31 7.52 0.14
C LEU A 218 -3.62 6.11 -0.36
N ILE A 219 -2.89 5.09 0.08
CA ILE A 219 -3.23 3.69 -0.24
C ILE A 219 -4.66 3.38 0.21
N MET A 220 -4.97 3.68 1.47
CA MET A 220 -6.30 3.45 2.04
C MET A 220 -7.43 4.13 1.24
N LEU A 221 -7.17 5.31 0.65
CA LEU A 221 -8.16 6.12 -0.06
C LEU A 221 -8.25 5.83 -1.56
N ALA A 222 -7.12 5.62 -2.24
CA ALA A 222 -7.05 5.56 -3.70
C ALA A 222 -7.10 4.13 -4.28
N PHE A 223 -6.45 3.16 -3.63
CA PHE A 223 -6.36 1.76 -4.11
C PHE A 223 -7.73 1.07 -4.26
N PRO A 224 -8.75 1.37 -3.44
CA PRO A 224 -10.08 0.83 -3.66
C PRO A 224 -10.65 1.08 -5.07
N ALA A 225 -10.28 2.17 -5.74
CA ALA A 225 -10.76 2.44 -7.09
C ALA A 225 -10.21 1.46 -8.14
N ILE A 226 -8.94 1.04 -8.04
CA ILE A 226 -8.39 0.04 -8.96
C ILE A 226 -8.96 -1.34 -8.67
N ILE A 227 -9.20 -1.70 -7.40
CA ILE A 227 -9.88 -2.96 -7.04
C ILE A 227 -11.28 -3.02 -7.66
N VAL A 228 -12.02 -1.91 -7.63
CA VAL A 228 -13.33 -1.82 -8.30
C VAL A 228 -13.16 -1.89 -9.81
N GLY A 229 -12.23 -1.13 -10.40
CA GLY A 229 -11.96 -1.14 -11.84
C GLY A 229 -11.68 -2.55 -12.35
N THR A 230 -10.69 -3.24 -11.77
CA THR A 230 -10.31 -4.60 -12.16
C THR A 230 -11.46 -5.58 -11.97
N ALA A 231 -12.21 -5.48 -10.87
CA ALA A 231 -13.38 -6.32 -10.65
C ALA A 231 -14.48 -6.10 -11.70
N LEU A 232 -14.77 -4.84 -12.08
CA LEU A 232 -15.75 -4.55 -13.12
C LEU A 232 -15.33 -5.09 -14.49
N LEU A 233 -14.06 -4.93 -14.87
CA LEU A 233 -13.55 -5.42 -16.14
C LEU A 233 -13.46 -6.94 -16.18
N GLU A 234 -13.11 -7.57 -15.06
CA GLU A 234 -13.16 -9.02 -14.91
C GLU A 234 -14.60 -9.53 -15.01
N LEU A 235 -15.57 -8.91 -14.33
CA LEU A 235 -16.98 -9.28 -14.44
C LEU A 235 -17.51 -9.14 -15.87
N GLN A 236 -17.09 -8.10 -16.59
CA GLN A 236 -17.44 -7.95 -18.00
C GLN A 236 -16.86 -9.07 -18.85
N ARG A 237 -15.57 -9.38 -18.70
CA ARG A 237 -14.89 -10.41 -19.49
C ARG A 237 -15.40 -11.81 -19.14
N ALA A 238 -15.59 -12.13 -17.86
CA ALA A 238 -16.01 -13.44 -17.40
C ALA A 238 -17.51 -13.70 -17.63
N PHE A 239 -18.38 -12.70 -17.40
CA PHE A 239 -19.84 -12.91 -17.36
C PHE A 239 -20.63 -12.05 -18.36
N GLY A 240 -19.97 -11.22 -19.17
CA GLY A 240 -20.60 -10.40 -20.20
C GLY A 240 -21.37 -9.19 -19.68
N TRP A 241 -21.05 -8.70 -18.47
CA TRP A 241 -21.71 -7.54 -17.85
C TRP A 241 -21.21 -6.23 -18.49
N PRO A 242 -22.07 -5.43 -19.16
CA PRO A 242 -21.61 -4.32 -20.00
C PRO A 242 -21.33 -3.02 -19.21
N PHE A 243 -20.21 -2.96 -18.49
CA PHE A 243 -19.75 -1.73 -17.82
C PHE A 243 -19.07 -0.76 -18.80
N PHE A 244 -18.31 -1.30 -19.74
CA PHE A 244 -17.49 -0.57 -20.71
C PHE A 244 -17.97 -0.74 -22.15
N ASP A 245 -19.03 -1.52 -22.38
CA ASP A 245 -19.62 -1.74 -23.70
C ASP A 245 -20.69 -0.70 -24.04
N ALA A 246 -20.33 0.23 -24.94
CA ALA A 246 -21.18 1.31 -25.40
C ALA A 246 -22.51 0.85 -26.01
N ALA A 247 -22.55 -0.32 -26.66
CA ALA A 247 -23.78 -0.82 -27.30
C ALA A 247 -24.88 -1.16 -26.30
N ARG A 248 -24.53 -1.41 -25.04
CA ARG A 248 -25.44 -1.74 -23.94
C ARG A 248 -25.45 -0.67 -22.84
N GLY A 249 -24.98 0.54 -23.17
CA GLY A 249 -24.97 1.72 -22.30
C GLY A 249 -23.78 1.80 -21.33
N GLY A 250 -22.75 0.98 -21.51
CA GLY A 250 -21.47 1.11 -20.82
C GLY A 250 -20.60 2.21 -21.42
N ASP A 251 -19.48 2.55 -20.79
CA ASP A 251 -18.56 3.56 -21.32
C ASP A 251 -17.10 3.21 -20.96
N PRO A 252 -16.20 3.02 -21.96
CA PRO A 252 -14.78 2.81 -21.73
C PRO A 252 -14.09 3.89 -20.87
N LEU A 253 -14.57 5.14 -20.87
CA LEU A 253 -14.00 6.21 -20.06
C LEU A 253 -14.23 6.01 -18.56
N LEU A 254 -15.23 5.22 -18.15
CA LEU A 254 -15.39 4.82 -16.76
C LEU A 254 -14.13 4.14 -16.23
N TRP A 255 -13.52 3.26 -17.04
CA TRP A 255 -12.26 2.60 -16.68
C TRP A 255 -11.16 3.62 -16.42
N GLN A 256 -11.02 4.62 -17.30
CA GLN A 256 -9.98 5.64 -17.15
C GLN A 256 -10.18 6.48 -15.90
N HIS A 257 -11.43 6.85 -15.56
CA HIS A 257 -11.73 7.55 -14.32
C HIS A 257 -11.32 6.73 -13.09
N LEU A 258 -11.71 5.45 -13.03
CA LEU A 258 -11.39 4.57 -11.91
C LEU A 258 -9.88 4.29 -11.81
N PHE A 259 -9.26 3.97 -12.95
CA PHE A 259 -7.83 3.69 -13.04
C PHE A 259 -7.01 4.91 -12.64
N TRP A 260 -7.30 6.11 -13.15
CA TRP A 260 -6.48 7.29 -12.85
C TRP A 260 -6.77 7.90 -11.48
N PHE A 261 -7.99 7.76 -10.95
CA PHE A 261 -8.26 8.09 -9.56
C PHE A 261 -7.35 7.29 -8.60
N PHE A 262 -6.95 6.08 -8.99
CA PHE A 262 -5.88 5.33 -8.33
C PHE A 262 -4.48 5.76 -8.81
N GLY A 263 -4.23 5.72 -10.11
CA GLY A 263 -2.89 5.73 -10.70
C GLY A 263 -2.17 7.07 -10.57
N HIS A 264 -2.90 8.18 -10.42
CA HIS A 264 -2.24 9.44 -10.10
C HIS A 264 -1.86 9.58 -8.62
N PRO A 265 -2.71 9.23 -7.63
CA PRO A 265 -2.25 9.05 -6.26
C PRO A 265 -1.09 8.06 -6.12
N GLU A 266 -1.07 6.98 -6.90
CA GLU A 266 0.02 5.98 -6.89
C GLU A 266 1.39 6.62 -7.13
N VAL A 267 1.52 7.56 -8.06
CA VAL A 267 2.82 8.21 -8.31
C VAL A 267 3.28 9.08 -7.13
N TYR A 268 2.35 9.65 -6.35
CA TYR A 268 2.70 10.34 -5.10
C TYR A 268 2.99 9.38 -3.96
N ILE A 269 2.29 8.24 -3.89
CA ILE A 269 2.59 7.13 -2.98
C ILE A 269 4.04 6.67 -3.21
N ILE A 270 4.51 6.63 -4.45
CA ILE A 270 5.90 6.29 -4.76
C ILE A 270 6.86 7.44 -4.38
N PHE A 271 6.51 8.69 -4.67
CA PHE A 271 7.37 9.85 -4.43
C PHE A 271 7.53 10.24 -2.95
N LEU A 272 6.45 10.20 -2.16
CA LEU A 272 6.45 10.73 -0.78
C LEU A 272 7.50 10.05 0.12
N PRO A 273 7.62 8.70 0.18
CA PRO A 273 8.68 8.04 0.93
C PRO A 273 10.08 8.41 0.44
N ALA A 274 10.26 8.58 -0.88
CA ALA A 274 11.54 8.98 -1.46
C ALA A 274 11.95 10.41 -1.05
N ALA A 275 11.01 11.35 -1.06
CA ALA A 275 11.20 12.68 -0.48
C ALA A 275 11.49 12.60 1.03
N GLY A 276 10.88 11.64 1.72
CA GLY A 276 11.20 11.28 3.10
C GLY A 276 12.65 10.81 3.26
N PHE A 277 13.15 9.93 2.38
CA PHE A 277 14.55 9.49 2.41
C PHE A 277 15.50 10.67 2.27
N VAL A 278 15.28 11.54 1.27
CA VAL A 278 16.08 12.75 1.07
C VAL A 278 16.05 13.63 2.32
N SER A 279 14.88 13.80 2.93
CA SER A 279 14.69 14.62 4.13
C SER A 279 15.31 14.03 5.41
N MET A 280 15.70 12.76 5.41
CA MET A 280 16.43 12.11 6.49
C MET A 280 17.95 12.07 6.23
N ILE A 281 18.35 11.78 4.99
CA ILE A 281 19.76 11.69 4.58
C ILE A 281 20.41 13.08 4.63
N LEU A 282 19.73 14.10 4.07
CA LEU A 282 20.31 15.41 3.84
C LEU A 282 20.70 16.13 5.14
N PRO A 283 19.85 16.20 6.20
CA PRO A 283 20.24 16.79 7.47
C PRO A 283 21.48 16.13 8.08
N THR A 284 21.54 14.79 8.07
CA THR A 284 22.68 14.02 8.58
C THR A 284 23.97 14.35 7.83
N MET A 285 23.92 14.39 6.49
CA MET A 285 25.12 14.68 5.68
C MET A 285 25.60 16.13 5.80
N CYS A 286 24.70 17.05 6.18
CA CYS A 286 25.00 18.45 6.43
C CYS A 286 25.39 18.76 7.88
N GLY A 287 25.12 17.84 8.82
CA GLY A 287 25.33 18.03 10.26
C GLY A 287 24.45 19.12 10.88
N VAL A 288 23.27 19.38 10.30
CA VAL A 288 22.32 20.39 10.79
C VAL A 288 20.87 19.88 10.65
N PRO A 289 19.94 20.26 11.55
CA PRO A 289 18.54 19.90 11.43
C PRO A 289 17.90 20.41 10.13
N LEU A 290 16.91 19.66 9.62
CA LEU A 290 16.16 20.00 8.42
C LEU A 290 15.57 21.42 8.52
N ALA A 291 15.86 22.26 7.52
CA ALA A 291 15.28 23.58 7.44
C ALA A 291 13.75 23.49 7.21
N ALA A 292 13.00 24.42 7.83
CA ALA A 292 11.56 24.56 7.63
C ALA A 292 10.72 23.28 7.84
N TYR A 293 11.12 22.40 8.77
CA TYR A 293 10.41 21.14 9.09
C TYR A 293 8.88 21.22 9.04
N ARG A 294 8.27 22.23 9.68
CA ARG A 294 6.81 22.38 9.71
C ARG A 294 6.22 22.61 8.31
N LEU A 295 6.88 23.41 7.47
CA LEU A 295 6.45 23.64 6.08
C LEU A 295 6.62 22.38 5.23
N VAL A 296 7.66 21.57 5.48
CA VAL A 296 7.84 20.27 4.81
C VAL A 296 6.69 19.33 5.18
N VAL A 297 6.30 19.25 6.45
CA VAL A 297 5.13 18.45 6.87
C VAL A 297 3.85 18.93 6.19
N ILE A 298 3.61 20.26 6.16
CA ILE A 298 2.44 20.82 5.46
C ILE A 298 2.50 20.51 3.96
N ALA A 299 3.67 20.56 3.34
CA ALA A 299 3.84 20.20 1.93
C ALA A 299 3.52 18.72 1.68
N LEU A 300 3.98 17.78 2.52
CA LEU A 300 3.62 16.37 2.40
C LEU A 300 2.09 16.16 2.50
N LEU A 301 1.44 16.80 3.46
CA LEU A 301 -0.02 16.74 3.63
C LEU A 301 -0.75 17.36 2.43
N ALA A 302 -0.28 18.50 1.93
CA ALA A 302 -0.86 19.18 0.76
C ALA A 302 -0.69 18.35 -0.51
N THR A 303 0.47 17.71 -0.72
CA THR A 303 0.70 16.77 -1.81
C THR A 303 -0.27 15.59 -1.73
N GLY A 304 -0.44 14.98 -0.55
CA GLY A 304 -1.40 13.88 -0.37
C GLY A 304 -2.84 14.31 -0.63
N PHE A 305 -3.26 15.48 -0.15
CA PHE A 305 -4.60 15.98 -0.44
C PHE A 305 -4.81 16.26 -1.94
N ALA A 306 -3.86 16.94 -2.58
CA ALA A 306 -3.94 17.28 -4.00
C ALA A 306 -3.89 16.06 -4.92
N ALA A 307 -3.21 14.99 -4.50
CA ALA A 307 -3.11 13.74 -5.24
C ALA A 307 -4.48 13.16 -5.63
N LEU A 308 -5.48 13.29 -4.74
CA LEU A 308 -6.85 12.79 -4.93
C LEU A 308 -7.70 13.66 -5.87
N GLY A 309 -7.19 14.80 -6.35
CA GLY A 309 -7.97 15.83 -7.03
C GLY A 309 -7.47 16.22 -8.42
N VAL A 310 -6.51 15.50 -9.02
CA VAL A 310 -5.86 15.94 -10.27
C VAL A 310 -5.83 14.88 -11.40
N TRP A 311 -6.44 13.71 -11.19
CA TRP A 311 -6.27 12.55 -12.07
C TRP A 311 -6.70 12.74 -13.54
N VAL A 312 -7.65 13.63 -13.81
CA VAL A 312 -8.18 13.89 -15.18
C VAL A 312 -7.13 14.47 -16.11
N HIS A 313 -5.98 14.95 -15.61
CA HIS A 313 -4.87 15.37 -16.48
C HIS A 313 -4.31 14.25 -17.36
N HIS A 314 -4.56 12.98 -17.02
CA HIS A 314 -4.23 11.83 -17.88
C HIS A 314 -5.28 11.57 -18.96
N MET A 315 -6.36 12.35 -18.97
CA MET A 315 -7.54 12.19 -19.83
C MET A 315 -7.78 13.44 -20.68
N PHE A 316 -6.84 14.39 -20.76
CA PHE A 316 -7.04 15.64 -21.50
C PHE A 316 -7.31 15.41 -23.00
N ALA A 317 -6.80 14.33 -23.58
CA ALA A 317 -7.01 13.95 -24.98
C ALA A 317 -8.26 13.08 -25.24
N THR A 318 -9.18 12.93 -24.27
CA THR A 318 -10.33 12.01 -24.40
C THR A 318 -11.67 12.69 -24.65
N GLY A 319 -11.69 14.00 -24.91
CA GLY A 319 -12.92 14.74 -25.25
C GLY A 319 -13.79 15.13 -24.05
N ILE A 320 -13.25 15.12 -22.84
CA ILE A 320 -13.93 15.58 -21.62
C ILE A 320 -14.32 17.07 -21.72
N PRO A 321 -15.44 17.52 -21.13
CA PRO A 321 -15.88 18.91 -21.20
C PRO A 321 -14.83 19.95 -20.80
N ALA A 322 -14.83 21.09 -21.52
CA ALA A 322 -13.84 22.18 -21.38
C ALA A 322 -13.72 22.73 -19.94
N LEU A 323 -14.83 22.81 -19.21
CA LEU A 323 -14.84 23.26 -17.82
C LEU A 323 -14.05 22.32 -16.91
N SER A 324 -14.23 21.01 -17.09
CA SER A 324 -13.53 19.99 -16.32
C SER A 324 -12.03 20.02 -16.61
N ILE A 325 -11.61 19.98 -17.88
CA ILE A 325 -10.18 19.99 -18.23
C ILE A 325 -9.48 21.28 -17.76
N SER A 326 -10.16 22.43 -17.77
CA SER A 326 -9.60 23.70 -17.29
C SER A 326 -9.36 23.69 -15.78
N PHE A 327 -10.32 23.15 -15.01
CA PHE A 327 -10.17 22.97 -13.56
C PHE A 327 -9.00 22.05 -13.23
N PHE A 328 -8.95 20.87 -13.87
CA PHE A 328 -7.91 19.89 -13.62
C PHE A 328 -6.53 20.35 -14.09
N SER A 329 -6.45 21.15 -15.16
CA SER A 329 -5.19 21.79 -15.58
C SER A 329 -4.66 22.74 -14.51
N ALA A 330 -5.51 23.64 -13.99
CA ALA A 330 -5.12 24.56 -12.92
C ALA A 330 -4.72 23.84 -11.64
N ALA A 331 -5.49 22.82 -11.24
CA ALA A 331 -5.20 22.01 -10.06
C ALA A 331 -3.87 21.27 -10.19
N SER A 332 -3.57 20.69 -11.36
CA SER A 332 -2.32 19.98 -11.63
C SER A 332 -1.10 20.90 -11.55
N MET A 333 -1.18 22.10 -12.12
CA MET A 333 -0.12 23.10 -11.99
C MET A 333 0.11 23.55 -10.55
N ALA A 334 -0.96 23.67 -9.75
CA ALA A 334 -0.87 24.05 -8.35
C ALA A 334 -0.08 23.03 -7.49
N VAL A 335 0.01 21.77 -7.90
CA VAL A 335 0.79 20.74 -7.18
C VAL A 335 2.30 21.01 -7.21
N ALA A 336 2.78 21.86 -8.13
CA ALA A 336 4.17 22.32 -8.11
C ALA A 336 4.52 23.09 -6.82
N VAL A 337 3.53 23.71 -6.14
CA VAL A 337 3.77 24.51 -4.93
C VAL A 337 4.24 23.65 -3.74
N PRO A 338 3.52 22.59 -3.31
CA PRO A 338 4.01 21.68 -2.27
C PRO A 338 5.39 21.09 -2.58
N SER A 339 5.63 20.67 -3.83
CA SER A 339 6.92 20.11 -4.25
C SER A 339 8.04 21.15 -4.16
N GLY A 340 7.77 22.39 -4.59
CA GLY A 340 8.70 23.51 -4.49
C GLY A 340 9.09 23.83 -3.05
N ILE A 341 8.14 23.81 -2.10
CA ILE A 341 8.43 24.02 -0.66
C ILE A 341 9.48 23.02 -0.17
N GLN A 342 9.34 21.74 -0.54
CA GLN A 342 10.29 20.69 -0.15
C GLN A 342 11.67 20.93 -0.77
N VAL A 343 11.72 21.24 -2.07
CA VAL A 343 12.99 21.55 -2.77
C VAL A 343 13.72 22.72 -2.14
N PHE A 344 13.02 23.82 -1.85
CA PHE A 344 13.65 24.98 -1.20
C PHE A 344 14.07 24.70 0.25
N ALA A 345 13.34 23.85 0.99
CA ALA A 345 13.76 23.40 2.31
C ALA A 345 15.05 22.57 2.26
N TRP A 346 15.21 21.71 1.25
CA TRP A 346 16.44 20.95 1.03
C TRP A 346 17.61 21.87 0.66
N ILE A 347 17.42 22.83 -0.25
CA ILE A 347 18.43 23.85 -0.60
C ILE A 347 18.84 24.66 0.64
N ALA A 348 17.88 25.09 1.45
CA ALA A 348 18.16 25.83 2.68
C ALA A 348 18.93 24.98 3.71
N THR A 349 18.69 23.67 3.76
CA THR A 349 19.43 22.74 4.63
C THR A 349 20.89 22.60 4.17
N LEU A 350 21.11 22.44 2.85
CA LEU A 350 22.44 22.44 2.24
C LEU A 350 23.21 23.74 2.51
N ALA A 351 22.55 24.89 2.35
CA ALA A 351 23.17 26.20 2.53
C ALA A 351 23.57 26.50 3.99
N ARG A 352 22.89 25.90 4.97
CA ARG A 352 23.14 26.10 6.41
C ARG A 352 24.25 25.20 6.97
N GLY A 353 24.45 24.02 6.38
CA GLY A 353 25.35 22.99 6.91
C GLY A 353 26.70 22.92 6.20
N ARG A 354 27.52 21.94 6.60
CA ARG A 354 28.76 21.57 5.90
C ARG A 354 28.59 20.18 5.30
N VAL A 355 28.41 20.14 3.99
CA VAL A 355 28.04 18.91 3.27
C VAL A 355 29.22 17.93 3.22
N ARG A 356 29.01 16.71 3.74
CA ARG A 356 29.93 15.58 3.54
C ARG A 356 29.63 14.93 2.17
N ILE A 357 30.58 14.98 1.24
CA ILE A 357 30.41 14.38 -0.10
C ILE A 357 30.68 12.88 -0.06
N THR A 358 29.66 12.13 0.36
CA THR A 358 29.59 10.65 0.39
C THR A 358 28.67 10.14 -0.72
N VAL A 359 28.57 8.82 -0.90
CA VAL A 359 27.67 8.23 -1.90
C VAL A 359 26.20 8.62 -1.66
N PRO A 360 25.63 8.55 -0.44
CA PRO A 360 24.27 9.03 -0.18
C PRO A 360 24.03 10.47 -0.63
N THR A 361 24.99 11.37 -0.35
CA THR A 361 24.93 12.78 -0.77
C THR A 361 24.91 12.92 -2.29
N LEU A 362 25.72 12.15 -3.02
CA LEU A 362 25.72 12.19 -4.49
C LEU A 362 24.35 11.82 -5.05
N PHE A 363 23.73 10.74 -4.55
CA PHE A 363 22.38 10.35 -4.96
C PHE A 363 21.32 11.40 -4.64
N VAL A 364 21.41 12.07 -3.48
CA VAL A 364 20.50 13.19 -3.14
C VAL A 364 20.68 14.37 -4.09
N LEU A 365 21.91 14.75 -4.43
CA LEU A 365 22.18 15.83 -5.38
C LEU A 365 21.73 15.47 -6.81
N GLY A 366 21.96 14.22 -7.23
CA GLY A 366 21.47 13.70 -8.51
C GLY A 366 19.94 13.68 -8.58
N PHE A 367 19.27 13.26 -7.51
CA PHE A 367 17.83 13.39 -7.34
C PHE A 367 17.38 14.83 -7.53
N LEU A 368 17.95 15.80 -6.82
CA LEU A 368 17.53 17.20 -6.92
C LEU A 368 17.63 17.72 -8.36
N PHE A 369 18.72 17.39 -9.06
CA PHE A 369 18.91 17.79 -10.45
C PHE A 369 17.87 17.17 -11.39
N ILE A 370 17.74 15.84 -11.36
CA ILE A 370 16.86 15.10 -12.27
C ILE A 370 15.39 15.42 -11.96
N PHE A 371 15.02 15.42 -10.68
CA PHE A 371 13.64 15.64 -10.24
C PHE A 371 13.14 17.04 -10.59
N VAL A 372 13.98 18.08 -10.49
CA VAL A 372 13.58 19.43 -10.91
C VAL A 372 13.32 19.48 -12.42
N LEU A 373 14.15 18.85 -13.25
CA LEU A 373 13.91 18.76 -14.69
C LEU A 373 12.62 17.97 -15.01
N GLY A 374 12.38 16.87 -14.30
CA GLY A 374 11.14 16.11 -14.39
C GLY A 374 9.90 16.92 -13.96
N GLY A 375 10.01 17.69 -12.89
CA GLY A 375 8.94 18.56 -12.41
C GLY A 375 8.59 19.67 -13.40
N LEU A 376 9.60 20.26 -14.05
CA LEU A 376 9.38 21.26 -15.10
C LEU A 376 8.59 20.69 -16.29
N THR A 377 8.98 19.50 -16.77
CA THR A 377 8.23 18.81 -17.84
C THR A 377 6.84 18.35 -17.38
N GLY A 378 6.65 18.10 -16.08
CA GLY A 378 5.35 17.82 -15.46
C GLY A 378 4.39 19.00 -15.53
N VAL A 379 4.89 20.21 -15.24
CA VAL A 379 4.12 21.44 -15.41
C VAL A 379 3.75 21.65 -16.88
N MET A 380 4.66 21.31 -17.81
CA MET A 380 4.37 21.41 -19.25
C MET A 380 3.22 20.50 -19.68
N VAL A 381 3.21 19.22 -19.28
CA VAL A 381 2.09 18.31 -19.60
C VAL A 381 0.82 18.61 -18.80
N GLY A 382 0.92 19.37 -17.70
CA GLY A 382 -0.25 19.93 -17.02
C GLY A 382 -0.98 21.03 -17.82
N LEU A 383 -0.34 21.59 -18.86
CA LEU A 383 -0.92 22.58 -19.77
C LEU A 383 -1.62 21.88 -20.93
N VAL A 384 -2.96 21.89 -20.93
CA VAL A 384 -3.81 21.18 -21.91
C VAL A 384 -3.38 21.37 -23.37
N PRO A 385 -3.10 22.60 -23.89
CA PRO A 385 -2.71 22.75 -25.30
C PRO A 385 -1.36 22.10 -25.63
N PHE A 386 -0.44 22.09 -24.66
CA PHE A 386 0.84 21.41 -24.81
C PHE A 386 0.65 19.89 -24.73
N ASP A 387 -0.11 19.42 -23.74
CA ASP A 387 -0.44 18.00 -23.58
C ASP A 387 -1.02 17.44 -24.87
N TRP A 388 -1.99 18.08 -25.51
CA TRP A 388 -2.56 17.60 -26.78
C TRP A 388 -1.54 17.35 -27.90
N GLN A 389 -0.39 18.03 -27.90
CA GLN A 389 0.68 17.80 -28.88
C GLN A 389 1.59 16.63 -28.48
N VAL A 390 1.84 16.45 -27.19
CA VAL A 390 2.83 15.49 -26.68
C VAL A 390 2.20 14.24 -26.06
N HIS A 391 0.87 14.22 -25.91
CA HIS A 391 0.11 13.12 -25.34
C HIS A 391 0.44 11.84 -26.10
N ASP A 392 0.69 10.76 -25.38
CA ASP A 392 1.06 9.46 -25.96
C ASP A 392 2.30 9.47 -26.88
N THR A 393 3.19 10.46 -26.75
CA THR A 393 4.52 10.44 -27.38
C THR A 393 5.61 10.00 -26.40
N PHE A 394 6.83 9.84 -26.91
CA PHE A 394 8.03 9.62 -26.09
C PHE A 394 8.33 10.78 -25.12
N PHE A 395 7.74 11.97 -25.29
CA PHE A 395 7.91 13.07 -24.35
C PHE A 395 7.31 12.73 -22.98
N VAL A 396 6.11 12.13 -22.97
CA VAL A 396 5.45 11.67 -21.74
C VAL A 396 6.23 10.52 -21.11
N VAL A 397 6.79 9.62 -21.92
CA VAL A 397 7.67 8.53 -21.44
C VAL A 397 8.88 9.13 -20.73
N ALA A 398 9.55 10.10 -21.35
CA ALA A 398 10.71 10.77 -20.80
C ALA A 398 10.38 11.51 -19.49
N HIS A 399 9.34 12.36 -19.51
CA HIS A 399 8.84 13.07 -18.34
C HIS A 399 8.61 12.10 -17.16
N PHE A 400 7.85 11.03 -17.41
CA PHE A 400 7.51 10.07 -16.37
C PHE A 400 8.75 9.37 -15.80
N HIS A 401 9.74 9.02 -16.62
CA HIS A 401 10.97 8.41 -16.12
C HIS A 401 11.86 9.40 -15.36
N TYR A 402 11.86 10.69 -15.72
CA TYR A 402 12.53 11.75 -14.94
C TYR A 402 11.92 11.88 -13.54
N VAL A 403 10.60 11.83 -13.39
CA VAL A 403 9.97 11.91 -12.07
C VAL A 403 9.99 10.59 -11.30
N LEU A 404 9.88 9.44 -11.96
CA LEU A 404 9.84 8.14 -11.29
C LEU A 404 11.24 7.64 -10.93
N ILE A 405 12.15 7.53 -11.91
CA ILE A 405 13.52 7.07 -11.66
C ILE A 405 14.28 8.17 -10.91
N GLY A 406 14.22 9.40 -11.41
CA GLY A 406 14.86 10.53 -10.75
C GLY A 406 14.28 10.78 -9.36
N GLY A 407 12.95 10.77 -9.21
CA GLY A 407 12.27 11.11 -7.96
C GLY A 407 12.18 9.99 -6.92
N MET A 408 12.28 8.71 -7.30
CA MET A 408 12.23 7.59 -6.37
C MET A 408 13.45 6.67 -6.42
N VAL A 409 13.91 6.23 -7.60
CA VAL A 409 15.02 5.27 -7.69
C VAL A 409 16.33 5.89 -7.22
N PHE A 410 16.64 7.14 -7.58
CA PHE A 410 17.85 7.82 -7.08
C PHE A 410 17.86 7.94 -5.55
N PRO A 411 16.80 8.46 -4.90
CA PRO A 411 16.70 8.44 -3.44
C PRO A 411 16.79 7.03 -2.84
N LEU A 412 16.19 6.02 -3.48
CA LEU A 412 16.24 4.64 -2.99
C LEU A 412 17.66 4.06 -3.03
N PHE A 413 18.45 4.33 -4.07
CA PHE A 413 19.87 3.94 -4.08
C PHE A 413 20.65 4.71 -3.01
N GLY A 414 20.39 6.01 -2.83
CA GLY A 414 20.93 6.77 -1.72
C GLY A 414 20.57 6.16 -0.35
N ALA A 415 19.34 5.68 -0.21
CA ALA A 415 18.83 4.99 0.96
C ALA A 415 19.54 3.65 1.21
N PHE A 416 19.79 2.85 0.17
CA PHE A 416 20.56 1.61 0.31
C PHE A 416 21.97 1.86 0.84
N TYR A 417 22.68 2.88 0.32
CA TYR A 417 23.99 3.23 0.84
C TYR A 417 23.95 3.84 2.24
N TYR A 418 22.91 4.63 2.55
CA TYR A 418 22.75 5.27 3.86
C TYR A 418 22.41 4.27 4.95
N TRP A 419 21.39 3.42 4.77
CA TRP A 419 20.90 2.49 5.79
C TRP A 419 21.48 1.07 5.71
N ALA A 420 22.30 0.72 4.71
CA ALA A 420 23.02 -0.57 4.73
C ALA A 420 23.76 -0.87 6.05
N PRO A 421 24.40 0.10 6.74
CA PRO A 421 25.03 -0.14 8.04
C PRO A 421 24.07 -0.62 9.14
N THR A 422 22.77 -0.32 9.06
CA THR A 422 21.78 -0.82 10.03
C THR A 422 21.40 -2.27 9.74
N ALA A 423 21.44 -2.68 8.47
CA ALA A 423 21.09 -4.03 8.01
C ALA A 423 22.29 -4.98 7.90
N SER A 424 23.51 -4.44 7.99
CA SER A 424 24.73 -5.17 7.73
C SER A 424 25.84 -4.89 8.74
N LEU A 425 26.65 -5.91 9.00
CA LEU A 425 27.88 -5.79 9.81
C LEU A 425 28.95 -4.87 9.19
N ARG A 426 28.81 -4.48 7.92
CA ARG A 426 29.73 -3.57 7.22
C ARG A 426 28.96 -2.61 6.33
N PRO A 427 29.42 -1.35 6.20
CA PRO A 427 28.88 -0.43 5.20
C PRO A 427 29.21 -0.91 3.77
N LEU A 428 28.42 -0.47 2.78
CA LEU A 428 28.72 -0.65 1.36
C LEU A 428 29.92 0.21 0.94
N SER A 429 30.51 -0.09 -0.23
CA SER A 429 31.74 0.58 -0.68
C SER A 429 31.48 1.99 -1.21
N GLU A 430 32.14 2.99 -0.60
CA GLU A 430 32.18 4.36 -1.14
C GLU A 430 32.77 4.44 -2.56
N ARG A 431 33.75 3.60 -2.89
CA ARG A 431 34.37 3.59 -4.23
C ARG A 431 33.43 3.04 -5.28
N LEU A 432 32.84 1.87 -5.03
CA LEU A 432 31.91 1.26 -5.99
C LEU A 432 30.63 2.09 -6.08
N GLY A 433 30.10 2.61 -4.96
CA GLY A 433 28.93 3.47 -4.96
C GLY A 433 29.08 4.75 -5.78
N ARG A 434 30.29 5.34 -5.85
CA ARG A 434 30.56 6.47 -6.78
C ARG A 434 30.49 6.05 -8.25
N TRP A 435 30.96 4.84 -8.59
CA TRP A 435 30.80 4.30 -9.94
C TRP A 435 29.34 4.04 -10.27
N VAL A 436 28.58 3.42 -9.35
CA VAL A 436 27.13 3.21 -9.49
C VAL A 436 26.45 4.55 -9.74
N PHE A 437 26.74 5.57 -8.92
CA PHE A 437 26.15 6.90 -9.07
C PHE A 437 26.41 7.50 -10.46
N TRP A 438 27.68 7.60 -10.90
CA TRP A 438 27.99 8.28 -12.16
C TRP A 438 27.48 7.51 -13.39
N LEU A 439 27.58 6.18 -13.38
CA LEU A 439 27.04 5.35 -14.44
C LEU A 439 25.51 5.47 -14.52
N LEU A 440 24.82 5.49 -13.38
CA LEU A 440 23.37 5.64 -13.33
C LEU A 440 22.95 7.07 -13.73
N PHE A 441 23.61 8.11 -13.21
CA PHE A 441 23.31 9.52 -13.49
C PHE A 441 23.51 9.88 -14.97
N LEU A 442 24.66 9.51 -15.54
CA LEU A 442 24.94 9.76 -16.95
C LEU A 442 24.09 8.87 -17.85
N GLY A 443 24.00 7.57 -17.54
CA GLY A 443 23.18 6.62 -18.28
C GLY A 443 21.72 7.05 -18.32
N PHE A 444 21.17 7.51 -17.20
CA PHE A 444 19.81 8.01 -17.11
C PHE A 444 19.54 9.21 -18.04
N ASN A 445 20.37 10.27 -17.95
CA ASN A 445 20.16 11.45 -18.79
C ASN A 445 20.36 11.13 -20.28
N VAL A 446 21.35 10.30 -20.61
CA VAL A 446 21.58 9.83 -21.98
C VAL A 446 20.43 8.95 -22.47
N ALA A 447 19.78 8.18 -21.59
CA ALA A 447 18.64 7.33 -21.95
C ALA A 447 17.37 8.14 -22.22
N PHE A 448 17.02 9.07 -21.34
CA PHE A 448 15.69 9.69 -21.34
C PHE A 448 15.66 11.13 -21.84
N PHE A 449 16.76 11.88 -21.78
CA PHE A 449 16.77 13.23 -22.36
C PHE A 449 16.46 13.22 -23.88
N PRO A 450 17.08 12.34 -24.70
CA PRO A 450 16.77 12.30 -26.13
C PRO A 450 15.33 11.91 -26.43
N MET A 451 14.66 11.18 -25.53
CA MET A 451 13.25 10.82 -25.67
C MET A 451 12.30 12.04 -25.58
N HIS A 452 12.66 13.10 -24.86
CA HIS A 452 11.91 14.36 -24.96
C HIS A 452 11.96 14.91 -26.38
N VAL A 453 13.13 14.85 -27.02
CA VAL A 453 13.32 15.34 -28.39
C VAL A 453 12.56 14.46 -29.38
N THR A 454 12.68 13.13 -29.31
CA THR A 454 11.90 12.25 -30.22
C THR A 454 10.40 12.40 -30.01
N GLY A 455 9.95 12.62 -28.78
CA GLY A 455 8.55 12.94 -28.48
C GLY A 455 8.06 14.23 -29.13
N LEU A 456 8.86 15.31 -29.08
CA LEU A 456 8.56 16.56 -29.78
C LEU A 456 8.61 16.43 -31.31
N LEU A 457 9.41 15.50 -31.82
CA LEU A 457 9.43 15.11 -33.24
C LEU A 457 8.27 14.17 -33.62
N GLY A 458 7.35 13.88 -32.69
CA GLY A 458 6.14 13.11 -32.95
C GLY A 458 6.29 11.59 -32.83
N MET A 459 7.36 11.07 -32.22
CA MET A 459 7.52 9.63 -31.97
C MET A 459 6.46 9.14 -30.97
N PRO A 460 5.48 8.32 -31.39
CA PRO A 460 4.46 7.80 -30.49
C PRO A 460 5.08 6.77 -29.53
N ARG A 461 4.55 6.67 -28.31
CA ARG A 461 4.91 5.59 -27.38
C ARG A 461 4.31 4.26 -27.84
N ARG A 462 4.84 3.14 -27.34
CA ARG A 462 4.33 1.77 -27.60
C ARG A 462 4.38 1.31 -29.05
N VAL A 463 5.21 1.95 -29.87
CA VAL A 463 5.59 1.42 -31.19
C VAL A 463 6.76 0.46 -31.02
N TRP A 464 6.70 -0.69 -31.71
CA TRP A 464 7.75 -1.72 -31.64
C TRP A 464 8.87 -1.49 -32.67
N THR A 465 8.61 -0.67 -33.69
CA THR A 465 9.58 -0.31 -34.74
C THR A 465 9.24 1.07 -35.33
N TYR A 466 10.15 1.62 -36.14
CA TYR A 466 10.02 2.88 -36.85
C TYR A 466 10.81 2.84 -38.16
N SER A 467 10.43 3.69 -39.13
CA SER A 467 11.14 3.84 -40.40
C SER A 467 12.36 4.76 -40.24
N ALA A 468 13.43 4.46 -41.00
CA ALA A 468 14.67 5.26 -41.02
C ALA A 468 14.43 6.72 -41.46
N ASP A 469 13.44 6.95 -42.33
CA ASP A 469 13.14 8.27 -42.90
C ASP A 469 12.59 9.27 -41.85
N MET A 470 12.14 8.78 -40.68
CA MET A 470 11.63 9.62 -39.59
C MET A 470 12.73 10.40 -38.85
N GLY A 471 14.01 10.06 -39.05
CA GLY A 471 15.15 10.75 -38.42
C GLY A 471 15.31 10.50 -36.92
N TRP A 472 14.60 9.54 -36.34
CA TRP A 472 14.66 9.22 -34.90
C TRP A 472 15.82 8.31 -34.50
N GLU A 473 16.48 7.66 -35.47
CA GLU A 473 17.46 6.61 -35.22
C GLU A 473 18.63 7.06 -34.33
N PRO A 474 19.34 8.18 -34.59
CA PRO A 474 20.48 8.57 -33.75
C PRO A 474 20.09 8.82 -32.28
N LEU A 475 18.91 9.40 -32.07
CA LEU A 475 18.38 9.69 -30.73
C LEU A 475 17.95 8.40 -30.00
N ASN A 476 17.40 7.44 -30.74
CA ASN A 476 17.09 6.12 -30.19
C ASN A 476 18.35 5.31 -29.87
N LEU A 477 19.35 5.31 -30.74
CA LEU A 477 20.62 4.63 -30.46
C LEU A 477 21.29 5.21 -29.21
N LEU A 478 21.29 6.54 -29.08
CA LEU A 478 21.79 7.23 -27.88
C LEU A 478 20.99 6.82 -26.64
N SER A 479 19.66 6.82 -26.74
CA SER A 479 18.78 6.39 -25.64
C SER A 479 19.05 4.94 -25.21
N THR A 480 19.33 4.05 -26.18
CA THR A 480 19.69 2.65 -25.92
C THR A 480 21.06 2.53 -25.25
N ALA A 481 22.06 3.28 -25.69
CA ALA A 481 23.37 3.31 -25.03
C ALA A 481 23.27 3.78 -23.57
N GLY A 482 22.45 4.80 -23.30
CA GLY A 482 22.17 5.26 -21.93
C GLY A 482 21.53 4.17 -21.07
N ALA A 483 20.54 3.44 -21.62
CA ALA A 483 19.88 2.35 -20.91
C ALA A 483 20.84 1.21 -20.53
N TYR A 484 21.74 0.83 -21.45
CA TYR A 484 22.81 -0.13 -21.13
C TYR A 484 23.78 0.41 -20.07
N GLY A 485 24.10 1.71 -20.08
CA GLY A 485 24.88 2.36 -19.02
C GLY A 485 24.25 2.23 -17.64
N MET A 486 22.92 2.39 -17.55
CA MET A 486 22.16 2.12 -16.32
C MET A 486 22.21 0.65 -15.92
N GLY A 487 22.09 -0.27 -16.88
CA GLY A 487 22.24 -1.72 -16.64
C GLY A 487 23.59 -2.07 -16.03
N VAL A 488 24.68 -1.48 -16.53
CA VAL A 488 26.03 -1.64 -15.95
C VAL A 488 26.10 -1.04 -14.54
N ALA A 489 25.47 0.11 -14.29
CA ALA A 489 25.42 0.71 -12.95
C ALA A 489 24.78 -0.25 -11.92
N VAL A 490 23.65 -0.87 -12.29
CA VAL A 490 22.95 -1.85 -11.45
C VAL A 490 23.82 -3.09 -11.24
N ALA A 491 24.52 -3.58 -12.27
CA ALA A 491 25.44 -4.71 -12.12
C ALA A 491 26.59 -4.39 -11.12
N VAL A 492 27.16 -3.19 -11.17
CA VAL A 492 28.19 -2.74 -10.20
C VAL A 492 27.62 -2.68 -8.79
N PHE A 493 26.38 -2.21 -8.62
CA PHE A 493 25.69 -2.21 -7.32
C PHE A 493 25.52 -3.62 -6.77
N LEU A 494 25.09 -4.58 -7.59
CA LEU A 494 24.97 -5.98 -7.17
C LEU A 494 26.33 -6.59 -6.76
N VAL A 495 27.40 -6.22 -7.46
CA VAL A 495 28.77 -6.63 -7.08
C VAL A 495 29.17 -6.04 -5.73
N ASP A 496 28.85 -4.77 -5.46
CA ASP A 496 29.09 -4.13 -4.17
C ASP A 496 28.29 -4.81 -3.04
N LEU A 497 27.01 -5.06 -3.28
CA LEU A 497 26.13 -5.77 -2.35
C LEU A 497 26.69 -7.17 -2.03
N ALA A 498 27.02 -7.98 -3.04
CA ALA A 498 27.59 -9.31 -2.83
C ALA A 498 28.93 -9.27 -2.05
N ARG A 499 29.77 -8.27 -2.33
CA ARG A 499 31.09 -8.16 -1.70
C ARG A 499 31.03 -7.65 -0.27
N ASN A 500 30.19 -6.65 0.02
CA ASN A 500 30.25 -5.91 1.29
C ASN A 500 29.05 -6.17 2.21
N PHE A 501 27.86 -6.46 1.67
CA PHE A 501 26.68 -6.71 2.48
C PHE A 501 26.78 -8.07 3.19
N ARG A 502 26.74 -8.03 4.51
CA ARG A 502 26.74 -9.16 5.43
C ARG A 502 25.55 -9.00 6.39
N PRO A 503 24.43 -9.71 6.17
CA PRO A 503 23.25 -9.63 7.03
C PRO A 503 23.61 -9.94 8.48
N PHE A 504 23.03 -9.20 9.42
CA PHE A 504 23.20 -9.50 10.83
C PHE A 504 22.18 -10.58 11.28
N HIS A 505 22.61 -11.49 12.16
CA HIS A 505 21.74 -12.53 12.72
C HIS A 505 21.50 -12.38 14.22
N ASP A 506 22.50 -11.95 15.01
CA ASP A 506 22.39 -11.87 16.49
C ASP A 506 23.12 -10.67 17.13
N LYS A 507 23.84 -9.86 16.34
CA LYS A 507 24.54 -8.64 16.78
C LYS A 507 23.96 -7.44 16.03
N GLY A 508 23.97 -6.24 16.62
CA GLY A 508 23.62 -5.03 15.89
C GLY A 508 24.40 -4.89 14.57
N GLY A 509 23.90 -4.05 13.66
CA GLY A 509 24.62 -3.69 12.43
C GLY A 509 25.95 -2.98 12.70
N ALA A 510 26.55 -2.37 11.69
CA ALA A 510 27.79 -1.60 11.82
C ALA A 510 27.66 -0.34 12.72
N GLY A 511 26.44 -0.02 13.19
CA GLY A 511 26.16 1.12 14.06
C GLY A 511 26.06 2.44 13.29
N ASP A 512 26.09 3.55 14.03
CA ASP A 512 26.04 4.89 13.47
C ASP A 512 27.39 5.32 12.88
N VAL A 513 27.57 5.06 11.59
CA VAL A 513 28.74 5.48 10.83
C VAL A 513 28.64 6.93 10.31
N TRP A 514 27.49 7.59 10.51
CA TRP A 514 27.21 8.92 9.95
C TRP A 514 27.14 10.02 11.01
N SER A 515 27.05 9.67 12.29
CA SER A 515 26.73 10.60 13.39
C SER A 515 25.34 11.23 13.21
N ALA A 516 24.36 10.39 12.91
CA ALA A 516 22.98 10.79 12.65
C ALA A 516 22.21 11.16 13.93
N GLY A 517 21.14 11.93 13.77
CA GLY A 517 20.38 12.50 14.89
C GLY A 517 19.22 11.64 15.39
N THR A 518 18.86 10.55 14.70
CA THR A 518 17.55 9.89 14.82
C THR A 518 17.65 8.45 15.34
N LEU A 519 16.54 7.93 15.91
CA LEU A 519 16.55 6.72 16.74
C LEU A 519 16.91 5.42 16.01
N GLU A 520 16.80 5.36 14.68
CA GLU A 520 17.16 4.15 13.93
C GLU A 520 18.65 3.80 14.00
N TRP A 521 19.47 4.75 14.47
CA TRP A 521 20.91 4.62 14.65
C TRP A 521 21.34 4.12 16.02
N ILE A 522 20.39 3.94 16.95
CA ILE A 522 20.62 3.17 18.18
C ILE A 522 20.75 1.69 17.82
N GLU A 523 21.51 0.93 18.62
CA GLU A 523 21.63 -0.52 18.43
C GLU A 523 20.22 -1.16 18.39
N ASN A 524 19.94 -1.79 17.25
CA ASN A 524 18.70 -2.52 17.00
C ASN A 524 19.04 -3.96 16.66
N SER A 525 18.52 -4.89 17.44
CA SER A 525 18.67 -6.32 17.23
C SER A 525 17.35 -6.94 16.76
N THR A 526 17.21 -8.27 16.78
CA THR A 526 15.96 -8.96 16.44
C THR A 526 14.78 -8.53 17.33
N TYR A 527 15.05 -8.03 18.54
CA TYR A 527 14.08 -7.47 19.47
C TYR A 527 13.83 -5.96 19.31
N GLY A 528 14.42 -5.32 18.30
CA GLY A 528 14.45 -3.85 18.18
C GLY A 528 15.38 -3.23 19.21
N VAL A 529 14.92 -2.19 19.90
CA VAL A 529 15.67 -1.48 20.94
C VAL A 529 15.70 -2.22 22.27
N ARG A 530 16.82 -2.13 23.00
CA ARG A 530 16.97 -2.73 24.35
C ARG A 530 15.98 -2.13 25.34
N SER A 531 15.94 -0.81 25.48
CA SER A 531 14.89 -0.08 26.20
C SER A 531 14.35 1.07 25.36
N ILE A 532 13.05 1.33 25.44
CA ILE A 532 12.36 2.34 24.63
C ILE A 532 12.66 3.73 25.22
N PRO A 533 13.38 4.61 24.52
CA PRO A 533 13.81 5.90 25.05
C PRO A 533 12.63 6.86 25.25
N VAL A 534 12.83 7.87 26.09
CA VAL A 534 11.94 9.04 26.13
C VAL A 534 12.40 10.03 25.07
N VAL A 535 11.46 10.63 24.33
CA VAL A 535 11.76 11.55 23.24
C VAL A 535 11.18 12.93 23.53
N ASP A 536 12.04 13.95 23.54
CA ASP A 536 11.66 15.36 23.71
C ASP A 536 12.12 16.27 22.54
N SER A 537 12.90 15.73 21.60
CA SER A 537 13.46 16.43 20.43
C SER A 537 13.14 15.68 19.13
N ARG A 538 13.29 16.36 17.98
CA ARG A 538 13.20 15.76 16.63
C ARG A 538 14.45 14.98 16.23
N ASP A 539 15.59 15.40 16.78
CA ASP A 539 16.90 14.77 16.58
C ASP A 539 17.41 14.33 17.97
N PRO A 540 16.87 13.23 18.55
CA PRO A 540 17.15 12.85 19.93
C PRO A 540 18.62 12.56 20.21
N LEU A 541 19.34 11.92 19.27
CA LEU A 541 20.75 11.57 19.46
C LEU A 541 21.67 12.79 19.45
N TRP A 542 21.30 13.85 18.71
CA TRP A 542 22.05 15.11 18.75
C TRP A 542 21.74 15.93 20.00
N ALA A 543 20.50 15.88 20.51
CA ALA A 543 20.11 16.58 21.72
C ALA A 543 20.69 15.92 23.00
N HIS A 544 20.78 14.59 22.99
CA HIS A 544 21.20 13.75 24.11
C HIS A 544 22.24 12.73 23.65
N PRO A 545 23.55 13.08 23.66
CA PRO A 545 24.61 12.20 23.16
C PRO A 545 24.76 10.87 23.94
N ASP A 546 24.30 10.82 25.19
CA ASP A 546 24.30 9.64 26.05
C ASP A 546 23.09 8.73 25.84
N LEU A 547 22.11 9.14 25.01
CA LEU A 547 20.84 8.41 24.82
C LEU A 547 21.05 6.98 24.34
N ALA A 548 21.96 6.77 23.38
CA ALA A 548 22.25 5.44 22.84
C ALA A 548 22.80 4.49 23.93
N ASP A 549 23.79 4.96 24.69
CA ASP A 549 24.40 4.18 25.78
C ASP A 549 23.40 3.90 26.90
N CYS A 550 22.58 4.89 27.28
CA CYS A 550 21.51 4.73 28.27
C CYS A 550 20.44 3.73 27.80
N THR A 551 20.07 3.75 26.51
CA THR A 551 19.11 2.81 25.93
C THR A 551 19.64 1.38 26.00
N GLU A 552 20.90 1.14 25.64
CA GLU A 552 21.53 -0.18 25.70
C GLU A 552 21.79 -0.64 27.13
N ALA A 553 22.07 0.27 28.06
CA ALA A 553 22.12 -0.04 29.48
C ALA A 553 20.76 -0.43 30.08
N GLY A 554 19.65 -0.23 29.35
CA GLY A 554 18.29 -0.53 29.81
C GLY A 554 17.70 0.52 30.75
N ALA A 555 18.07 1.79 30.57
CA ALA A 555 17.67 2.89 31.46
C ALA A 555 16.20 3.32 31.31
N TYR A 556 15.55 3.03 30.17
CA TYR A 556 14.23 3.58 29.83
C TYR A 556 13.12 2.52 29.77
N PHE A 557 12.03 2.80 29.06
CA PHE A 557 10.82 2.00 29.13
C PHE A 557 11.03 0.57 28.60
N LEU A 558 10.32 -0.38 29.21
CA LEU A 558 10.26 -1.78 28.79
C LEU A 558 11.64 -2.40 28.55
N PRO A 559 12.59 -2.35 29.51
CA PRO A 559 13.96 -2.81 29.28
C PRO A 559 14.00 -4.31 28.97
N GLY A 560 13.37 -5.16 29.77
CA GLY A 560 13.37 -6.62 29.57
C GLY A 560 12.15 -7.12 28.81
N THR A 561 11.62 -8.25 29.26
CA THR A 561 10.33 -8.80 28.85
C THR A 561 9.35 -8.84 30.03
N ALA A 562 8.53 -7.81 30.17
CA ALA A 562 7.53 -7.69 31.23
C ALA A 562 6.49 -8.82 31.18
N THR A 563 6.16 -9.29 29.98
CA THR A 563 5.22 -10.39 29.76
C THR A 563 5.89 -11.71 29.40
N GLY A 564 7.21 -11.89 29.54
CA GLY A 564 7.90 -13.14 29.14
C GLY A 564 7.60 -13.61 27.71
N THR A 565 7.13 -12.71 26.84
CA THR A 565 6.75 -12.93 25.44
C THR A 565 7.18 -11.73 24.62
N ARG A 566 7.12 -11.84 23.28
CA ARG A 566 7.41 -10.72 22.39
C ARG A 566 6.39 -9.63 22.68
N GLU A 567 6.83 -8.40 22.81
CA GLU A 567 5.97 -7.30 23.24
C GLU A 567 6.49 -5.95 22.77
N THR A 568 5.58 -4.99 22.59
CA THR A 568 5.91 -3.59 22.31
C THR A 568 4.94 -2.69 23.06
N LEU A 569 5.32 -1.42 23.24
CA LEU A 569 4.50 -0.43 23.91
C LEU A 569 3.50 0.19 22.93
N VAL A 570 2.25 0.31 23.36
CA VAL A 570 1.22 1.05 22.63
C VAL A 570 0.98 2.38 23.34
N THR A 571 0.96 3.45 22.55
CA THR A 571 0.85 4.83 23.02
C THR A 571 -0.35 5.57 22.46
N SER A 572 -0.67 6.70 23.08
CA SER A 572 -1.71 7.61 22.61
C SER A 572 -1.39 8.21 21.23
N PRO A 573 -2.41 8.49 20.39
CA PRO A 573 -2.22 8.85 18.98
C PRO A 573 -1.73 10.28 18.74
N LEU A 574 -1.72 11.15 19.74
CA LEU A 574 -1.26 12.53 19.60
C LEU A 574 0.07 12.76 20.31
N ASP A 575 0.11 12.47 21.62
CA ASP A 575 1.20 12.83 22.52
C ASP A 575 2.24 11.71 22.73
N GLY A 576 1.96 10.49 22.27
CA GLY A 576 2.85 9.35 22.54
C GLY A 576 2.87 8.94 24.02
N ARG A 577 1.77 9.07 24.76
CA ARG A 577 1.71 8.63 26.17
C ARG A 577 1.54 7.11 26.26
N PRO A 578 2.28 6.38 27.10
CA PRO A 578 2.08 4.94 27.31
C PRO A 578 0.62 4.63 27.70
N GLU A 579 -0.02 3.70 26.99
CA GLU A 579 -1.40 3.27 27.28
C GLU A 579 -1.47 1.80 27.72
N TYR A 580 -0.78 0.88 27.05
CA TYR A 580 -0.72 -0.55 27.40
C TYR A 580 0.43 -1.26 26.67
N VAL A 581 0.79 -2.46 27.13
CA VAL A 581 1.74 -3.35 26.46
C VAL A 581 0.99 -4.37 25.63
N VAL A 582 1.30 -4.46 24.34
CA VAL A 582 0.76 -5.51 23.46
C VAL A 582 1.70 -6.72 23.45
N GLN A 583 1.14 -7.91 23.67
CA GLN A 583 1.85 -9.17 23.45
C GLN A 583 1.81 -9.51 21.96
N LEU A 584 2.96 -9.41 21.31
CA LEU A 584 3.13 -9.67 19.88
C LEU A 584 3.13 -11.16 19.58
N PRO A 585 2.52 -11.58 18.46
CA PRO A 585 2.53 -12.97 18.05
C PRO A 585 3.93 -13.46 17.65
N GLY A 586 4.20 -14.73 17.94
CA GLY A 586 5.37 -15.45 17.43
C GLY A 586 5.15 -16.11 16.06
N PRO A 587 6.20 -16.76 15.52
CA PRO A 587 6.20 -17.47 14.24
C PRO A 587 5.04 -18.44 14.07
N SER A 588 4.49 -18.54 12.85
CA SER A 588 3.35 -19.43 12.58
C SER A 588 3.21 -19.82 11.10
N TRP A 589 2.85 -21.08 10.85
CA TRP A 589 2.49 -21.57 9.51
C TRP A 589 1.16 -21.03 8.99
N LYS A 590 0.28 -20.57 9.88
CA LYS A 590 -1.10 -20.18 9.54
C LYS A 590 -1.16 -18.99 8.55
N PRO A 591 -0.46 -17.85 8.80
CA PRO A 591 -0.40 -16.76 7.81
C PRO A 591 0.30 -17.16 6.51
N PHE A 592 1.34 -18.01 6.58
CA PHE A 592 2.02 -18.54 5.39
C PHE A 592 1.05 -19.33 4.51
N VAL A 593 0.38 -20.35 5.07
CA VAL A 593 -0.60 -21.17 4.32
C VAL A 593 -1.74 -20.31 3.78
N ALA A 594 -2.24 -19.36 4.57
CA ALA A 594 -3.29 -18.44 4.12
C ALA A 594 -2.84 -17.64 2.90
N ALA A 595 -1.62 -17.08 2.90
CA ALA A 595 -1.09 -16.29 1.80
C ALA A 595 -0.91 -17.10 0.51
N ILE A 596 -0.32 -18.29 0.61
CA ILE A 596 -0.13 -19.19 -0.53
C ILE A 596 -1.48 -19.64 -1.10
N ALA A 597 -2.41 -20.06 -0.24
CA ALA A 597 -3.74 -20.48 -0.67
C ALA A 597 -4.52 -19.32 -1.32
N THR A 598 -4.39 -18.08 -0.82
CA THR A 598 -4.99 -16.91 -1.45
C THR A 598 -4.45 -16.71 -2.85
N ALA A 599 -3.13 -16.63 -3.02
CA ALA A 599 -2.53 -16.42 -4.34
C ALA A 599 -2.96 -17.52 -5.33
N LEU A 600 -2.87 -18.79 -4.92
CA LEU A 600 -3.27 -19.91 -5.76
C LEU A 600 -4.78 -19.93 -6.07
N ALA A 601 -5.64 -19.44 -5.18
CA ALA A 601 -7.07 -19.33 -5.45
C ALA A 601 -7.35 -18.33 -6.60
N PHE A 602 -6.71 -17.16 -6.58
CA PHE A 602 -6.86 -16.15 -7.64
C PHE A 602 -6.30 -16.64 -8.98
N TYR A 603 -5.14 -17.30 -8.99
CA TYR A 603 -4.62 -17.89 -10.22
C TYR A 603 -5.45 -19.07 -10.73
N SER A 604 -6.03 -19.86 -9.83
CA SER A 604 -6.97 -20.91 -10.24
C SER A 604 -8.20 -20.32 -10.92
N LEU A 605 -8.72 -19.17 -10.44
CA LEU A 605 -9.80 -18.46 -11.13
C LEU A 605 -9.35 -17.96 -12.51
N THR A 606 -8.14 -17.42 -12.61
CA THR A 606 -7.56 -16.94 -13.89
C THR A 606 -7.44 -18.06 -14.92
N LEU A 607 -7.12 -19.28 -14.46
CA LEU A 607 -7.03 -20.48 -15.28
C LEU A 607 -8.39 -21.18 -15.48
N GLU A 608 -9.49 -20.53 -15.10
CA GLU A 608 -10.86 -21.07 -15.14
C GLU A 608 -11.05 -22.38 -14.33
N MET A 609 -10.13 -22.68 -13.41
CA MET A 609 -10.17 -23.82 -12.49
C MET A 609 -11.01 -23.51 -11.25
N VAL A 610 -12.33 -23.43 -11.45
CA VAL A 610 -13.30 -22.96 -10.44
C VAL A 610 -13.31 -23.82 -9.17
N LEU A 611 -13.33 -25.15 -9.27
CA LEU A 611 -13.38 -26.03 -8.09
C LEU A 611 -12.11 -25.93 -7.23
N PRO A 612 -10.89 -26.01 -7.80
CA PRO A 612 -9.66 -25.72 -7.08
C PRO A 612 -9.65 -24.33 -6.44
N ALA A 613 -10.11 -23.30 -7.16
CA ALA A 613 -10.20 -21.95 -6.63
C ALA A 613 -11.05 -21.88 -5.34
N PHE A 614 -12.23 -22.50 -5.34
CA PHE A 614 -13.08 -22.54 -4.15
C PHE A 614 -12.48 -23.37 -3.01
N ALA A 615 -11.83 -24.49 -3.31
CA ALA A 615 -11.14 -25.30 -2.31
C ALA A 615 -9.99 -24.52 -1.64
N LEU A 616 -9.20 -23.80 -2.43
CA LEU A 616 -8.12 -22.94 -1.95
C LEU A 616 -8.65 -21.72 -1.19
N GLY A 617 -9.74 -21.10 -1.65
CA GLY A 617 -10.42 -20.04 -0.91
C GLY A 617 -10.95 -20.50 0.45
N ALA A 618 -11.53 -21.70 0.52
CA ALA A 618 -11.95 -22.31 1.78
C ALA A 618 -10.75 -22.59 2.70
N LEU A 619 -9.64 -23.07 2.14
CA LEU A 619 -8.39 -23.27 2.87
C LEU A 619 -7.83 -21.95 3.43
N THR A 620 -7.85 -20.87 2.64
CA THR A 620 -7.47 -19.52 3.10
C THR A 620 -8.32 -19.11 4.30
N ILE A 621 -9.64 -19.21 4.20
CA ILE A 621 -10.56 -18.84 5.28
C ILE A 621 -10.29 -19.69 6.53
N ALA A 622 -10.15 -21.02 6.37
CA ALA A 622 -9.85 -21.92 7.49
C ALA A 622 -8.51 -21.59 8.17
N ALA A 623 -7.46 -21.28 7.38
CA ALA A 623 -6.15 -20.89 7.89
C ALA A 623 -6.20 -19.55 8.65
N ILE A 624 -6.94 -18.56 8.14
CA ILE A 624 -7.17 -17.28 8.81
C ILE A 624 -7.95 -17.49 10.11
N LEU A 625 -9.04 -18.25 10.10
CA LEU A 625 -9.82 -18.56 11.31
C LEU A 625 -8.96 -19.24 12.38
N ALA A 626 -8.14 -20.23 11.98
CA ALA A 626 -7.20 -20.89 12.85
C ALA A 626 -6.11 -19.94 13.38
N TRP A 627 -5.68 -18.95 12.58
CA TRP A 627 -4.75 -17.90 13.00
C TRP A 627 -5.39 -17.01 14.07
N VAL A 628 -6.55 -16.43 13.79
CA VAL A 628 -7.16 -15.43 14.67
C VAL A 628 -7.71 -16.01 15.98
N TRP A 629 -8.00 -17.32 16.02
CA TRP A 629 -8.58 -18.02 17.18
C TRP A 629 -7.86 -17.76 18.52
N ASP A 630 -6.53 -17.61 18.49
CA ASP A 630 -5.69 -17.39 19.67
C ASP A 630 -5.13 -15.95 19.77
N SER A 631 -5.61 -15.02 18.95
CA SER A 631 -5.06 -13.65 18.86
C SER A 631 -5.62 -12.70 19.93
N ASP A 632 -6.91 -12.83 20.28
CA ASP A 632 -7.51 -12.09 21.40
C ASP A 632 -7.43 -12.98 22.65
N ARG A 633 -6.36 -12.90 23.44
CA ARG A 633 -6.11 -13.73 24.63
C ARG A 633 -6.82 -13.23 25.89
N GLY A 634 -7.34 -12.01 25.89
CA GLY A 634 -7.80 -11.32 27.10
C GLY A 634 -6.63 -10.86 27.99
N PRO A 635 -6.91 -10.35 29.20
CA PRO A 635 -5.90 -9.94 30.17
C PRO A 635 -5.23 -11.19 30.79
N ALA A 636 -4.39 -11.86 30.01
CA ALA A 636 -3.68 -13.07 30.44
C ALA A 636 -2.66 -12.79 31.55
N ARG A 637 -2.28 -11.51 31.75
CA ARG A 637 -1.32 -11.06 32.75
C ARG A 637 -1.85 -9.81 33.48
N PRO A 638 -1.46 -9.60 34.75
CA PRO A 638 -1.76 -8.35 35.44
C PRO A 638 -1.11 -7.16 34.72
N PRO A 639 -1.53 -5.92 35.03
CA PRO A 639 -0.79 -4.72 34.64
C PRO A 639 0.69 -4.83 35.01
N VAL A 640 1.55 -4.30 34.15
CA VAL A 640 3.01 -4.40 34.29
C VAL A 640 3.62 -3.01 34.42
N ASP A 641 4.66 -2.88 35.25
CA ASP A 641 5.49 -1.68 35.30
C ASP A 641 6.40 -1.65 34.07
N VAL A 642 6.23 -0.65 33.22
CA VAL A 642 7.06 -0.45 32.04
C VAL A 642 8.23 0.50 32.29
N GLY A 643 8.39 1.02 33.51
CA GLY A 643 9.50 1.89 33.91
C GLY A 643 9.02 3.20 34.52
N GLY A 644 9.81 3.75 35.46
CA GLY A 644 9.51 5.04 36.10
C GLY A 644 8.22 5.05 36.93
N GLY A 645 7.73 3.89 37.38
CA GLY A 645 6.46 3.75 38.09
C GLY A 645 5.22 3.77 37.18
N HIS A 646 5.41 3.73 35.86
CA HIS A 646 4.32 3.66 34.90
C HIS A 646 3.78 2.23 34.80
N VAL A 647 2.72 1.93 35.55
CA VAL A 647 2.02 0.64 35.47
C VAL A 647 0.91 0.71 34.43
N VAL A 648 1.01 -0.10 33.37
CA VAL A 648 0.05 -0.13 32.26
C VAL A 648 -0.56 -1.53 32.08
N PRO A 649 -1.79 -1.66 31.59
CA PRO A 649 -2.40 -2.96 31.31
C PRO A 649 -1.65 -3.74 30.21
N THR A 650 -1.85 -5.05 30.16
CA THR A 650 -1.31 -5.94 29.09
C THR A 650 -2.35 -6.33 28.04
N TYR A 651 -3.53 -5.69 28.11
CA TYR A 651 -4.67 -5.94 27.23
C TYR A 651 -5.54 -4.68 27.17
N ALA A 652 -5.99 -4.32 25.96
CA ALA A 652 -6.88 -3.20 25.70
C ALA A 652 -7.98 -3.60 24.71
N ALA A 653 -9.18 -3.06 24.91
CA ALA A 653 -10.37 -3.28 24.07
C ALA A 653 -10.97 -1.96 23.58
N GLY A 654 -11.89 -2.03 22.62
CA GLY A 654 -12.48 -0.85 21.98
C GLY A 654 -11.42 0.07 21.36
N ARG A 655 -11.64 1.39 21.45
CA ARG A 655 -10.79 2.42 20.82
C ARG A 655 -9.34 2.49 21.31
N LEU A 656 -9.05 1.88 22.47
CA LEU A 656 -7.68 1.76 22.98
C LEU A 656 -6.92 0.60 22.30
N SER A 657 -7.62 -0.39 21.75
CA SER A 657 -6.99 -1.54 21.10
C SER A 657 -6.39 -1.15 19.75
N HIS A 658 -5.15 -1.56 19.49
CA HIS A 658 -4.51 -1.43 18.18
C HIS A 658 -5.33 -2.14 17.10
N ALA A 659 -5.93 -3.29 17.43
CA ALA A 659 -6.77 -4.06 16.50
C ALA A 659 -8.05 -3.31 16.09
N TRP A 660 -8.62 -2.46 16.96
CA TRP A 660 -9.77 -1.63 16.61
C TRP A 660 -9.40 -0.59 15.57
N TRP A 661 -8.22 0.04 15.71
CA TRP A 661 -7.69 0.97 14.72
C TRP A 661 -7.43 0.29 13.38
N GLY A 662 -6.92 -0.95 13.39
CA GLY A 662 -6.76 -1.72 12.16
C GLY A 662 -8.08 -1.96 11.41
N VAL A 663 -9.15 -2.29 12.13
CA VAL A 663 -10.49 -2.43 11.51
C VAL A 663 -11.09 -1.08 11.12
N ALA A 664 -10.80 0.01 11.84
CA ALA A 664 -11.24 1.35 11.44
C ALA A 664 -10.64 1.76 10.10
N VAL A 665 -9.36 1.49 9.86
CA VAL A 665 -8.72 1.67 8.55
C VAL A 665 -9.40 0.82 7.48
N LEU A 666 -9.66 -0.47 7.77
CA LEU A 666 -10.37 -1.36 6.84
C LEU A 666 -11.79 -0.84 6.50
N VAL A 667 -12.52 -0.27 7.47
CA VAL A 667 -13.84 0.34 7.21
C VAL A 667 -13.73 1.48 6.19
N VAL A 668 -12.67 2.30 6.26
CA VAL A 668 -12.44 3.36 5.26
C VAL A 668 -12.15 2.76 3.88
N VAL A 669 -11.33 1.71 3.80
CA VAL A 669 -11.06 0.97 2.55
C VAL A 669 -12.37 0.47 1.93
N VAL A 670 -13.22 -0.19 2.72
CA VAL A 670 -14.52 -0.70 2.25
C VAL A 670 -15.46 0.44 1.86
N ALA A 671 -15.43 1.56 2.58
CA ALA A 671 -16.20 2.75 2.22
C ALA A 671 -15.78 3.33 0.88
N MET A 672 -14.48 3.32 0.57
CA MET A 672 -13.95 3.78 -0.71
C MET A 672 -14.24 2.80 -1.85
N LEU A 673 -14.28 1.48 -1.60
CA LEU A 673 -14.80 0.51 -2.59
C LEU A 673 -16.25 0.84 -2.95
N PHE A 674 -17.08 1.12 -1.94
CA PHE A 674 -18.46 1.53 -2.17
C PHE A 674 -18.55 2.88 -2.89
N ALA A 675 -17.72 3.86 -2.53
CA ALA A 675 -17.68 5.17 -3.17
C ALA A 675 -17.30 5.07 -4.67
N ALA A 676 -16.36 4.20 -5.04
CA ALA A 676 -15.98 3.98 -6.44
C ALA A 676 -17.11 3.33 -7.27
N LEU A 677 -17.84 2.35 -6.71
CA LEU A 677 -19.02 1.79 -7.37
C LEU A 677 -20.20 2.77 -7.41
N PHE A 678 -20.38 3.56 -6.36
CA PHE A 678 -21.38 4.63 -6.29
C PHE A 678 -21.10 5.67 -7.38
N PHE A 679 -19.85 6.09 -7.54
CA PHE A 679 -19.41 6.93 -8.65
C PHE A 679 -19.70 6.28 -10.00
N SER A 680 -19.38 4.99 -10.16
CA SER A 680 -19.63 4.25 -11.40
C SER A 680 -21.12 4.25 -11.78
N TYR A 681 -22.00 4.05 -10.81
CA TYR A 681 -23.46 4.13 -11.00
C TYR A 681 -23.90 5.51 -11.48
N LEU A 682 -23.46 6.57 -10.81
CA LEU A 682 -23.84 7.95 -11.19
C LEU A 682 -23.25 8.36 -12.54
N TYR A 683 -22.01 7.93 -12.82
CA TYR A 683 -21.34 8.17 -14.08
C TYR A 683 -22.12 7.54 -15.23
N LEU A 684 -22.40 6.23 -15.16
CA LEU A 684 -23.15 5.50 -16.18
C LEU A 684 -24.57 6.07 -16.37
N ARG A 685 -25.20 6.57 -15.30
CA ARG A 685 -26.47 7.31 -15.40
C ARG A 685 -26.34 8.56 -16.24
N LEU A 686 -25.30 9.33 -16.01
CA LEU A 686 -25.07 10.60 -16.70
C LEU A 686 -24.77 10.40 -18.18
N VAL A 687 -23.95 9.41 -18.53
CA VAL A 687 -23.46 9.22 -19.91
C VAL A 687 -24.38 8.34 -20.76
N SER A 688 -25.26 7.55 -20.16
CA SER A 688 -26.17 6.66 -20.90
C SER A 688 -27.56 6.61 -20.26
N PRO A 689 -28.29 7.75 -20.16
CA PRO A 689 -29.61 7.79 -19.53
C PRO A 689 -30.65 6.92 -20.25
N ASP A 690 -30.47 6.62 -21.53
CA ASP A 690 -31.45 5.90 -22.35
C ASP A 690 -31.63 4.43 -21.96
N VAL A 691 -30.67 3.83 -21.23
CA VAL A 691 -30.77 2.45 -20.73
C VAL A 691 -31.32 2.35 -19.31
N TRP A 692 -31.77 3.47 -18.74
CA TRP A 692 -32.29 3.55 -17.37
C TRP A 692 -33.80 3.32 -17.30
N PRO A 693 -34.35 2.98 -16.12
CA PRO A 693 -35.75 2.60 -15.96
C PRO A 693 -36.77 3.55 -16.58
N ALA A 694 -36.61 4.88 -16.44
CA ALA A 694 -37.56 5.82 -17.02
C ALA A 694 -37.57 5.86 -18.55
N ALA A 695 -36.41 5.66 -19.18
CA ALA A 695 -36.31 5.62 -20.64
C ALA A 695 -36.77 4.28 -21.21
N THR A 696 -36.46 3.17 -20.52
CA THR A 696 -36.76 1.81 -20.96
C THR A 696 -38.15 1.31 -20.57
N GLY A 697 -38.81 1.97 -19.62
CA GLY A 697 -40.04 1.49 -19.00
C GLY A 697 -39.84 0.26 -18.09
N HIS A 698 -38.58 -0.05 -17.72
CA HIS A 698 -38.28 -1.19 -16.86
C HIS A 698 -38.90 -1.01 -15.47
N ALA A 699 -39.65 -2.00 -15.00
CA ALA A 699 -40.32 -1.92 -13.72
C ALA A 699 -39.33 -1.99 -12.55
N LEU A 700 -39.37 -0.99 -11.65
CA LEU A 700 -38.63 -1.03 -10.40
C LEU A 700 -39.28 -1.98 -9.39
N PRO A 701 -38.51 -2.59 -8.46
CA PRO A 701 -39.09 -3.43 -7.41
C PRO A 701 -40.13 -2.66 -6.59
N ALA A 702 -41.28 -3.27 -6.29
CA ALA A 702 -42.34 -2.62 -5.51
C ALA A 702 -41.80 -2.06 -4.16
N PRO A 703 -42.32 -0.94 -3.63
CA PRO A 703 -41.78 -0.29 -2.43
C PRO A 703 -41.66 -1.19 -1.19
N ALA A 704 -42.46 -2.26 -1.11
CA ALA A 704 -42.35 -3.26 -0.05
C ALA A 704 -40.95 -3.92 0.04
N TRP A 705 -40.27 -4.13 -1.10
CA TRP A 705 -38.93 -4.72 -1.15
C TRP A 705 -37.87 -3.84 -0.46
N PRO A 706 -37.62 -2.59 -0.88
CA PRO A 706 -36.64 -1.73 -0.21
C PRO A 706 -37.02 -1.40 1.23
N ILE A 707 -38.32 -1.30 1.56
CA ILE A 707 -38.76 -1.12 2.95
C ILE A 707 -38.39 -2.33 3.81
N ALA A 708 -38.60 -3.55 3.29
CA ALA A 708 -38.21 -4.78 3.98
C ALA A 708 -36.68 -4.90 4.13
N THR A 709 -35.92 -4.60 3.07
CA THR A 709 -34.45 -4.54 3.11
C THR A 709 -33.98 -3.57 4.21
N ALA A 710 -34.49 -2.33 4.20
CA ALA A 710 -34.11 -1.31 5.18
C ALA A 710 -34.51 -1.70 6.62
N ALA A 711 -35.70 -2.26 6.81
CA ALA A 711 -36.17 -2.73 8.12
C ALA A 711 -35.27 -3.85 8.66
N LEU A 712 -34.87 -4.80 7.83
CA LEU A 712 -33.96 -5.89 8.21
C LEU A 712 -32.54 -5.38 8.52
N LEU A 713 -32.02 -4.42 7.76
CA LEU A 713 -30.74 -3.77 8.06
C LEU A 713 -30.77 -3.03 9.40
N LEU A 714 -31.82 -2.25 9.67
CA LEU A 714 -32.01 -1.56 10.94
C LEU A 714 -32.18 -2.55 12.11
N ALA A 715 -32.93 -3.62 11.91
CA ALA A 715 -33.08 -4.70 12.88
C ALA A 715 -31.74 -5.37 13.18
N SER A 716 -30.92 -5.64 12.15
CA SER A 716 -29.56 -6.17 12.30
C SER A 716 -28.67 -5.22 13.11
N GLY A 717 -28.69 -3.92 12.79
CA GLY A 717 -27.97 -2.87 13.51
C GLY A 717 -28.40 -2.75 14.99
N ALA A 718 -29.70 -2.81 15.25
CA ALA A 718 -30.24 -2.79 16.61
C ALA A 718 -29.86 -4.06 17.39
N ALA A 719 -29.93 -5.23 16.75
CA ALA A 719 -29.56 -6.50 17.34
C ALA A 719 -28.06 -6.58 17.69
N ILE A 720 -27.16 -6.12 16.81
CA ILE A 720 -25.72 -6.10 17.12
C ILE A 720 -25.38 -5.08 18.22
N ALA A 721 -26.07 -3.95 18.26
CA ALA A 721 -25.93 -2.98 19.35
C ALA A 721 -26.45 -3.56 20.69
N TRP A 722 -27.55 -4.32 20.66
CA TRP A 722 -28.07 -5.04 21.82
C TRP A 722 -27.13 -6.16 22.27
N ALA A 723 -26.57 -6.94 21.35
CA ALA A 723 -25.56 -7.97 21.64
C ALA A 723 -24.37 -7.37 22.40
N GLY A 724 -23.91 -6.18 22.01
CA GLY A 724 -22.82 -5.48 22.70
C GLY A 724 -23.18 -5.04 24.13
N ARG A 725 -24.42 -4.59 24.35
CA ARG A 725 -24.93 -4.25 25.70
C ARG A 725 -25.11 -5.50 26.56
N ALA A 726 -25.60 -6.59 25.98
CA ALA A 726 -25.76 -7.88 26.66
C ALA A 726 -24.40 -8.47 27.06
N LEU A 727 -23.42 -8.45 26.15
CA LEU A 727 -22.06 -8.93 26.40
C LEU A 727 -21.40 -8.16 27.54
N ALA A 728 -21.57 -6.83 27.58
CA ALA A 728 -21.02 -5.99 28.66
C ALA A 728 -21.61 -6.33 30.05
N ARG A 729 -22.83 -6.89 30.10
CA ARG A 729 -23.53 -7.27 31.34
C ARG A 729 -23.39 -8.76 31.67
N ARG A 730 -22.69 -9.54 30.83
CA ARG A 730 -22.62 -11.00 30.97
C ARG A 730 -21.85 -11.40 32.23
N ARG A 731 -22.44 -12.32 33.00
CA ARG A 731 -21.77 -12.94 34.16
C ARG A 731 -21.21 -14.31 33.78
N PRO A 732 -20.05 -14.71 34.33
CA PRO A 732 -19.51 -16.06 34.14
C PRO A 732 -20.54 -17.15 34.49
N GLY A 733 -20.62 -18.21 33.68
CA GLY A 733 -21.51 -19.35 33.94
C GLY A 733 -23.00 -19.14 33.69
N ARG A 734 -23.44 -17.95 33.24
CA ARG A 734 -24.85 -17.68 32.88
C ARG A 734 -25.05 -17.64 31.36
N PHE A 735 -26.29 -17.92 30.93
CA PHE A 735 -26.72 -17.77 29.55
C PHE A 735 -26.40 -16.36 29.05
N GLY A 736 -25.70 -16.28 27.92
CA GLY A 736 -25.28 -15.02 27.33
C GLY A 736 -26.32 -14.53 26.35
N TRP A 737 -27.12 -13.52 26.73
CA TRP A 737 -28.07 -12.86 25.80
C TRP A 737 -27.37 -12.24 24.57
N ASP A 738 -26.04 -12.09 24.59
CA ASP A 738 -25.24 -11.73 23.43
C ASP A 738 -25.32 -12.77 22.30
N GLN A 739 -25.47 -14.06 22.63
CA GLN A 739 -25.52 -15.15 21.65
C GLN A 739 -26.77 -15.11 20.76
N PRO A 740 -28.02 -15.13 21.30
CA PRO A 740 -29.21 -15.01 20.46
C PRO A 740 -29.31 -13.65 19.77
N ALA A 741 -28.81 -12.58 20.40
CA ALA A 741 -28.75 -11.26 19.76
C ALA A 741 -27.83 -11.25 18.53
N LEU A 742 -26.68 -11.91 18.60
CA LEU A 742 -25.74 -12.04 17.48
C LEU A 742 -26.32 -12.92 16.35
N VAL A 743 -27.01 -14.01 16.69
CA VAL A 743 -27.71 -14.85 15.70
C VAL A 743 -28.81 -14.05 15.00
N LEU A 744 -29.61 -13.29 15.75
CA LEU A 744 -30.63 -12.41 15.18
C LEU A 744 -30.02 -11.35 14.26
N ALA A 745 -28.92 -10.72 14.69
CA ALA A 745 -28.22 -9.73 13.88
C ALA A 745 -27.75 -10.34 12.54
N LEU A 746 -27.16 -11.54 12.59
CA LEU A 746 -26.69 -12.28 11.42
C LEU A 746 -27.85 -12.67 10.49
N ALA A 747 -28.91 -13.27 11.03
CA ALA A 747 -30.09 -13.66 10.26
C ALA A 747 -30.74 -12.46 9.57
N ALA A 748 -30.86 -11.32 10.27
CA ALA A 748 -31.41 -10.10 9.70
C ALA A 748 -30.50 -9.50 8.62
N LEU A 749 -29.17 -9.54 8.78
CA LEU A 749 -28.22 -9.04 7.78
C LEU A 749 -28.26 -9.88 6.49
N VAL A 750 -28.20 -11.21 6.63
CA VAL A 750 -28.28 -12.14 5.50
C VAL A 750 -29.66 -12.06 4.84
N GLY A 751 -30.72 -11.96 5.65
CA GLY A 751 -32.08 -11.75 5.17
C GLY A 751 -32.22 -10.46 4.36
N ALA A 752 -31.65 -9.34 4.82
CA ALA A 752 -31.68 -8.09 4.07
C ALA A 752 -31.02 -8.22 2.69
N PHE A 753 -29.85 -8.85 2.62
CA PHE A 753 -29.18 -9.12 1.35
C PHE A 753 -30.01 -10.02 0.42
N ALA A 754 -30.61 -11.10 0.96
CA ALA A 754 -31.46 -12.00 0.19
C ALA A 754 -32.72 -11.30 -0.35
N VAL A 755 -33.38 -10.48 0.48
CA VAL A 755 -34.56 -9.70 0.10
C VAL A 755 -34.22 -8.71 -1.02
N GLU A 756 -33.09 -8.00 -0.92
CA GLU A 756 -32.65 -7.08 -1.97
C GLU A 756 -32.37 -7.80 -3.28
N LEU A 757 -31.61 -8.91 -3.23
CA LEU A 757 -31.26 -9.69 -4.42
C LEU A 757 -32.49 -10.29 -5.11
N VAL A 758 -33.42 -10.87 -4.33
CA VAL A 758 -34.66 -11.43 -4.86
C VAL A 758 -35.58 -10.33 -5.38
N GLY A 759 -35.67 -9.19 -4.69
CA GLY A 759 -36.46 -8.04 -5.11
C GLY A 759 -36.04 -7.55 -6.50
N GLN A 760 -34.74 -7.40 -6.73
CA GLN A 760 -34.21 -6.99 -8.04
C GLN A 760 -34.44 -8.06 -9.11
N ARG A 761 -34.16 -9.34 -8.81
CA ARG A 761 -34.42 -10.45 -9.74
C ARG A 761 -35.89 -10.60 -10.13
N SER A 762 -36.82 -10.29 -9.22
CA SER A 762 -38.26 -10.38 -9.46
C SER A 762 -38.76 -9.44 -10.57
N THR A 763 -37.99 -8.40 -10.90
CA THR A 763 -38.31 -7.46 -11.99
C THR A 763 -37.87 -7.96 -13.38
N GLY A 764 -37.18 -9.11 -13.45
CA GLY A 764 -36.59 -9.61 -14.69
C GLY A 764 -35.30 -8.88 -15.09
N LEU A 765 -34.70 -8.10 -14.19
CA LEU A 765 -33.43 -7.42 -14.44
C LEU A 765 -32.28 -8.43 -14.61
N VAL A 766 -31.64 -8.43 -15.78
CA VAL A 766 -30.54 -9.34 -16.15
C VAL A 766 -29.25 -8.52 -16.34
N PRO A 767 -28.17 -8.79 -15.59
CA PRO A 767 -26.97 -7.96 -15.60
C PRO A 767 -26.23 -7.91 -16.95
N GLN A 768 -26.46 -8.87 -17.84
CA GLN A 768 -25.85 -8.91 -19.17
C GLN A 768 -26.52 -7.97 -20.19
N HIS A 769 -27.75 -7.49 -19.93
CA HIS A 769 -28.53 -6.78 -20.94
C HIS A 769 -28.15 -5.30 -21.06
N THR A 770 -27.98 -4.61 -19.92
CA THR A 770 -27.69 -3.18 -19.88
C THR A 770 -26.68 -2.84 -18.79
N SER A 771 -25.97 -1.72 -18.96
CA SER A 771 -25.02 -1.21 -17.96
C SER A 771 -25.71 -0.86 -16.63
N TYR A 772 -26.96 -0.38 -16.68
CA TYR A 772 -27.81 -0.18 -15.51
C TYR A 772 -27.96 -1.49 -14.71
N ALA A 773 -28.37 -2.57 -15.38
CA ALA A 773 -28.51 -3.86 -14.73
C ALA A 773 -27.18 -4.34 -14.14
N ALA A 774 -26.09 -4.25 -14.90
CA ALA A 774 -24.76 -4.63 -14.46
C ALA A 774 -24.32 -3.90 -13.18
N VAL A 775 -24.49 -2.58 -13.12
CA VAL A 775 -24.05 -1.78 -11.95
C VAL A 775 -24.94 -1.98 -10.72
N VAL A 776 -26.24 -2.23 -10.90
CA VAL A 776 -27.14 -2.63 -9.81
C VAL A 776 -26.64 -3.93 -9.17
N TYR A 777 -26.36 -4.96 -9.98
CA TYR A 777 -25.85 -6.24 -9.46
C TYR A 777 -24.41 -6.13 -8.93
N ALA A 778 -23.57 -5.23 -9.44
CA ALA A 778 -22.24 -4.97 -8.88
C ALA A 778 -22.32 -4.39 -7.46
N LEU A 779 -23.20 -3.41 -7.23
CA LEU A 779 -23.45 -2.83 -5.90
C LEU A 779 -23.97 -3.89 -4.92
N ILE A 780 -24.93 -4.70 -5.34
CA ILE A 780 -25.45 -5.83 -4.55
C ILE A 780 -24.34 -6.85 -4.29
N GLY A 781 -23.49 -7.12 -5.28
CA GLY A 781 -22.32 -8.00 -5.16
C GLY A 781 -21.33 -7.52 -4.10
N LEU A 782 -21.01 -6.22 -4.08
CA LEU A 782 -20.14 -5.63 -3.04
C LEU A 782 -20.77 -5.75 -1.64
N GLN A 783 -22.07 -5.46 -1.52
CA GLN A 783 -22.78 -5.68 -0.25
C GLN A 783 -22.77 -7.16 0.15
N GLY A 784 -22.95 -8.06 -0.81
CA GLY A 784 -22.88 -9.52 -0.63
C GLY A 784 -21.52 -9.99 -0.13
N ALA A 785 -20.42 -9.46 -0.69
CA ALA A 785 -19.07 -9.76 -0.23
C ALA A 785 -18.85 -9.32 1.23
N LEU A 786 -19.35 -8.14 1.59
CA LEU A 786 -19.30 -7.64 2.97
C LEU A 786 -20.17 -8.48 3.92
N VAL A 787 -21.36 -8.89 3.51
CA VAL A 787 -22.24 -9.79 4.26
C VAL A 787 -21.62 -11.18 4.41
N PHE A 788 -20.92 -11.68 3.40
CA PHE A 788 -20.17 -12.94 3.47
C PHE A 788 -19.04 -12.85 4.50
N ALA A 789 -18.21 -11.81 4.43
CA ALA A 789 -17.15 -11.57 5.40
C ALA A 789 -17.71 -11.45 6.83
N LEU A 790 -18.81 -10.71 7.02
CA LEU A 790 -19.48 -10.58 8.32
C LEU A 790 -20.19 -11.84 8.79
N THR A 791 -20.63 -12.70 7.88
CA THR A 791 -21.13 -14.04 8.23
C THR A 791 -20.00 -14.86 8.85
N VAL A 792 -18.84 -14.89 8.21
CA VAL A 792 -17.65 -15.58 8.74
C VAL A 792 -17.22 -14.98 10.08
N MET A 793 -17.11 -13.65 10.18
CA MET A 793 -16.73 -12.97 11.43
C MET A 793 -17.77 -13.12 12.54
N GLY A 794 -19.06 -13.10 12.20
CA GLY A 794 -20.19 -13.26 13.11
C GLY A 794 -20.26 -14.67 13.69
N LEU A 795 -20.15 -15.69 12.83
CA LEU A 795 -20.07 -17.10 13.25
C LEU A 795 -18.81 -17.36 14.08
N TYR A 796 -17.66 -16.79 13.71
CA TYR A 796 -16.45 -16.84 14.51
C TYR A 796 -16.65 -16.20 15.91
N THR A 797 -17.26 -15.02 15.96
CA THR A 797 -17.56 -14.32 17.23
C THR A 797 -18.53 -15.13 18.09
N LEU A 798 -19.54 -15.76 17.47
CA LEU A 798 -20.49 -16.65 18.14
C LEU A 798 -19.77 -17.89 18.70
N ALA A 799 -18.93 -18.55 17.90
CA ALA A 799 -18.15 -19.71 18.33
C ALA A 799 -17.24 -19.36 19.52
N ARG A 800 -16.64 -18.17 19.52
CA ARG A 800 -15.86 -17.67 20.67
C ARG A 800 -16.71 -17.37 21.89
N SER A 801 -17.93 -16.88 21.71
CA SER A 801 -18.90 -16.69 22.78
C SER A 801 -19.38 -18.01 23.39
N LEU A 802 -19.60 -19.04 22.55
CA LEU A 802 -20.03 -20.38 22.97
C LEU A 802 -18.92 -21.14 23.71
N THR A 803 -17.66 -20.95 23.31
CA THR A 803 -16.49 -21.58 23.95
C THR A 803 -15.96 -20.81 25.18
N GLY A 804 -16.68 -19.80 25.66
CA GLY A 804 -16.26 -18.98 26.81
C GLY A 804 -15.02 -18.11 26.55
N ARG A 805 -14.61 -17.95 25.28
CA ARG A 805 -13.48 -17.11 24.84
C ARG A 805 -13.90 -15.66 24.52
N LEU A 806 -15.11 -15.26 24.88
CA LEU A 806 -15.65 -13.92 24.78
C LEU A 806 -16.34 -13.55 26.10
N GLY A 807 -16.14 -12.33 26.58
CA GLY A 807 -16.78 -11.84 27.80
C GLY A 807 -16.71 -10.31 27.93
N PRO A 808 -17.13 -9.74 29.07
CA PRO A 808 -17.16 -8.28 29.26
C PRO A 808 -15.80 -7.61 29.11
N VAL A 809 -14.73 -8.31 29.49
CA VAL A 809 -13.34 -7.83 29.39
C VAL A 809 -12.69 -8.28 28.06
N ARG A 810 -12.75 -9.60 27.78
CA ARG A 810 -12.24 -10.19 26.53
C ARG A 810 -13.24 -10.01 25.39
N ARG A 811 -13.31 -8.79 24.85
CA ARG A 811 -14.31 -8.34 23.86
C ARG A 811 -13.74 -7.77 22.55
N VAL A 812 -12.42 -7.74 22.36
CA VAL A 812 -11.79 -7.18 21.13
C VAL A 812 -12.38 -7.80 19.87
N THR A 813 -12.55 -9.12 19.85
CA THR A 813 -13.17 -9.84 18.73
C THR A 813 -14.56 -9.29 18.37
N PHE A 814 -15.42 -9.07 19.39
CA PHE A 814 -16.77 -8.55 19.18
C PHE A 814 -16.75 -7.08 18.77
N ASP A 815 -15.91 -6.25 19.38
CA ASP A 815 -15.84 -4.82 19.09
C ASP A 815 -15.38 -4.56 17.65
N ASN A 816 -14.41 -5.34 17.17
CA ASN A 816 -13.94 -5.32 15.79
C ASN A 816 -15.03 -5.77 14.80
N THR A 817 -15.69 -6.90 15.10
CA THR A 817 -16.80 -7.39 14.27
C THR A 817 -17.93 -6.37 14.20
N ARG A 818 -18.32 -5.80 15.35
CA ARG A 818 -19.37 -4.78 15.43
C ARG A 818 -19.03 -3.53 14.63
N LEU A 819 -17.77 -3.08 14.62
CA LEU A 819 -17.36 -1.88 13.88
C LEU A 819 -17.63 -2.03 12.38
N LEU A 820 -17.17 -3.13 11.78
CA LEU A 820 -17.42 -3.44 10.38
C LEU A 820 -18.90 -3.71 10.11
N TRP A 821 -19.60 -4.35 11.05
CA TRP A 821 -21.05 -4.61 10.95
C TRP A 821 -21.87 -3.33 10.88
N SER A 822 -21.53 -2.33 11.71
CA SER A 822 -22.19 -1.03 11.69
C SER A 822 -22.00 -0.33 10.34
N TRP A 823 -20.81 -0.43 9.74
CA TRP A 823 -20.58 0.08 8.39
C TRP A 823 -21.43 -0.66 7.35
N ALA A 824 -21.50 -1.99 7.38
CA ALA A 824 -22.29 -2.76 6.42
C ALA A 824 -23.80 -2.42 6.45
N VAL A 825 -24.32 -2.10 7.63
CA VAL A 825 -25.71 -1.61 7.78
C VAL A 825 -25.86 -0.23 7.12
N VAL A 826 -24.94 0.71 7.39
CA VAL A 826 -24.97 2.05 6.78
C VAL A 826 -24.84 1.96 5.26
N GLN A 827 -23.85 1.22 4.76
CA GLN A 827 -23.64 0.99 3.34
C GLN A 827 -24.89 0.39 2.68
N GLY A 828 -25.48 -0.64 3.29
CA GLY A 828 -26.70 -1.27 2.77
C GLY A 828 -27.89 -0.31 2.71
N LEU A 829 -28.05 0.56 3.70
CA LEU A 829 -29.11 1.57 3.71
C LEU A 829 -28.91 2.63 2.62
N VAL A 830 -27.68 3.13 2.46
CA VAL A 830 -27.33 4.10 1.40
C VAL A 830 -27.48 3.46 0.03
N MET A 831 -27.04 2.21 -0.15
CA MET A 831 -27.22 1.45 -1.37
C MET A 831 -28.72 1.27 -1.69
N THR A 832 -29.54 0.90 -0.70
CA THR A 832 -30.99 0.76 -0.89
C THR A 832 -31.62 2.09 -1.31
N ALA A 833 -31.22 3.19 -0.67
CA ALA A 833 -31.68 4.53 -1.05
C ALA A 833 -31.24 4.91 -2.47
N LEU A 834 -30.02 4.55 -2.89
CA LEU A 834 -29.54 4.78 -4.24
C LEU A 834 -30.34 3.95 -5.25
N LEU A 835 -30.37 2.63 -5.11
CA LEU A 835 -30.95 1.72 -6.10
C LEU A 835 -32.45 1.91 -6.29
N HIS A 836 -33.17 2.34 -5.24
CA HIS A 836 -34.62 2.47 -5.27
C HIS A 836 -35.10 3.92 -5.24
N GLY A 837 -34.35 4.82 -4.61
CA GLY A 837 -34.73 6.23 -4.47
C GLY A 837 -34.33 7.06 -5.68
N ALA A 838 -33.06 6.96 -6.13
CA ALA A 838 -32.59 7.78 -7.25
C ALA A 838 -33.42 7.57 -8.53
N PRO A 839 -33.72 6.34 -8.99
CA PRO A 839 -34.56 6.13 -10.18
C PRO A 839 -36.02 6.56 -10.05
N ARG A 840 -36.50 6.93 -8.84
CA ARG A 840 -37.87 7.42 -8.61
C ARG A 840 -37.96 8.93 -8.42
N ILE A 841 -36.82 9.57 -8.16
CA ILE A 841 -36.72 11.00 -7.84
C ILE A 841 -36.09 11.75 -9.00
N LEU A 842 -35.05 11.15 -9.59
CA LEU A 842 -34.24 11.76 -10.63
C LEU A 842 -34.75 11.41 -12.03
N ASP A 843 -35.56 10.37 -12.13
CA ASP A 843 -36.28 9.95 -13.33
C ASP A 843 -37.79 10.05 -13.07
#